data_AF-A0A177M237-F1
#
_entry.id   AF-A0A177M237-F1
#
_cell.length_a   1.000
_cell.length_b   1.000
_cell.length_c   1.000
_cell.angle_alpha   90.00
_cell.angle_beta   90.00
_cell.angle_gamma   90.00
#
_symmetry.space_group_name_H-M   'P 1'
#
loop_
_entity.id
_entity.type
_entity.pdbx_description
1 polymer ?
#
loop_
_entity_poly.entity_id
_entity_poly.type
_entity_poly.pdbx_seq_one_letter_code
_entity_poly.pdbx_strand_id
1 'polypeptide(L)'
;MNMHIVARVIFVFFCLFAGPLLAADSGNSSFLVLNYHDILEEEERVPPFDRIAVNKDHLADHFAWLKQNNYHVISVQDLLDCIKGDKVLPTKAVMLTFDDGYLSFYTRAMPLLKKYKYPATLAVVGSWLEQQNVPGVKPLMTPAQIREVAESGLVEIASHTYDLHHGIVANPQGNQQSAVTSRLYSSEYDEYEKDEDYRKRIFQEVDKSSERLFQILGKRPRVMVWPYGEFNAIALEATKLAGMRLTMGLNDGANTLADAFVMKRMMITDDVNAKQFGEIVKNQRVGQELRVAHVDMDYIYDDDEEQTEKNLALVVERIKASGANTVYLQAYSDPDGDGNADKLYFPNRHLPVRRDMFNHVTLQLRTRAGVRVYAWMPIMAYKADVPLKWYVKEWRDGEPQLSRHIYTRLSPFNPDARQFVGEIYEDLAKHCDFNGILFHDDGILSDYEDVSPLAMEFSRNVWGMPAEFDTIHASSELRLRWAQHKTELIGQFTDYLADKVRFYRPYIKTARNFYSLPLLKPYSEEWYAQSFPAFLKHYDYVAVEAMPFMEEAENPKQWLIELVEKTAQYPGGLDKMVFELQAVNWKTKQDIAMPVFTEQFELLKKHGAKHIGYYPDNVFSDQPKLAELKKFFPVSKKD
;
A
#
# COMPACT_ATOMS: atom_id res chain seq x y z
N MET A 1 67.38 -28.37 3.18
CA MET A 1 66.63 -29.55 2.69
C MET A 1 65.41 -29.02 1.95
N ASN A 2 65.10 -29.56 0.77
CA ASN A 2 64.04 -29.05 -0.14
C ASN A 2 62.64 -29.48 0.37
N MET A 3 61.48 -29.01 -0.10
CA MET A 3 61.02 -28.25 -1.30
C MET A 3 60.02 -27.13 -0.85
N HIS A 4 59.82 -25.99 -1.54
CA HIS A 4 59.01 -25.74 -2.78
C HIS A 4 57.58 -26.35 -2.72
N ILE A 5 56.45 -25.72 -3.10
CA ILE A 5 56.06 -24.50 -3.88
C ILE A 5 54.68 -24.04 -3.27
N VAL A 6 54.09 -22.83 -3.36
CA VAL A 6 53.95 -21.69 -4.32
C VAL A 6 54.38 -20.37 -3.57
N ALA A 7 54.45 -19.10 -4.02
CA ALA A 7 53.95 -18.24 -5.12
C ALA A 7 52.45 -17.78 -5.06
N ARG A 8 52.03 -16.55 -5.44
CA ARG A 8 52.76 -15.40 -6.06
C ARG A 8 52.14 -14.02 -5.74
N VAL A 9 53.03 -13.07 -5.41
CA VAL A 9 53.03 -11.60 -5.62
C VAL A 9 51.86 -10.94 -6.40
N ILE A 10 51.32 -9.85 -5.84
CA ILE A 10 50.92 -8.63 -6.59
C ILE A 10 51.51 -7.40 -5.86
N PHE A 11 52.10 -6.49 -6.62
CA PHE A 11 52.64 -5.20 -6.15
C PHE A 11 52.27 -4.16 -7.22
N VAL A 12 51.52 -3.11 -6.88
CA VAL A 12 51.03 -2.10 -7.84
C VAL A 12 51.31 -0.70 -7.29
N PHE A 13 51.78 0.18 -8.17
CA PHE A 13 52.16 1.56 -7.86
C PHE A 13 50.95 2.45 -7.54
N PHE A 14 51.11 3.34 -6.56
CA PHE A 14 50.33 4.57 -6.48
C PHE A 14 50.86 5.57 -7.52
N CYS A 15 50.07 5.85 -8.56
CA CYS A 15 50.30 6.96 -9.48
C CYS A 15 49.22 8.03 -9.28
N LEU A 16 49.63 9.22 -8.84
CA LEU A 16 48.76 10.37 -8.65
C LEU A 16 48.32 10.95 -10.00
N PHE A 17 47.02 10.91 -10.29
CA PHE A 17 46.37 11.76 -11.28
C PHE A 17 45.24 12.54 -10.62
N ALA A 18 45.57 13.74 -10.13
CA ALA A 18 44.60 14.69 -9.59
C ALA A 18 43.91 15.45 -10.73
N GLY A 19 42.90 14.83 -11.35
CA GLY A 19 41.90 15.59 -12.11
C GLY A 19 41.01 16.39 -11.15
N PRO A 20 40.52 17.59 -11.53
CA PRO A 20 39.57 18.32 -10.70
C PRO A 20 38.26 17.54 -10.67
N LEU A 21 37.97 16.89 -9.53
CA LEU A 21 36.68 16.29 -9.29
C LEU A 21 35.66 17.42 -9.15
N LEU A 22 34.98 17.75 -10.25
CA LEU A 22 33.70 18.45 -10.16
C LEU A 22 32.81 17.57 -9.28
N ALA A 23 32.48 18.07 -8.09
CA ALA A 23 31.50 17.45 -7.22
C ALA A 23 30.15 17.51 -7.95
N ALA A 24 29.85 16.46 -8.71
CA ALA A 24 28.51 16.23 -9.21
C ALA A 24 27.60 16.15 -7.98
N ASP A 25 26.66 17.09 -7.90
CA ASP A 25 25.69 17.17 -6.80
C ASP A 25 24.84 15.89 -6.83
N SER A 26 25.21 14.92 -6.00
CA SER A 26 24.63 13.58 -5.99
C SER A 26 23.28 13.53 -5.24
N GLY A 27 22.54 14.64 -5.25
CA GLY A 27 21.12 14.64 -4.95
C GLY A 27 20.39 13.72 -5.92
N ASN A 28 19.72 12.69 -5.40
CA ASN A 28 19.09 11.59 -6.14
C ASN A 28 18.40 12.07 -7.43
N SER A 29 19.06 11.84 -8.57
CA SER A 29 18.54 12.24 -9.87
C SER A 29 17.27 11.45 -10.15
N SER A 30 16.17 12.18 -10.26
CA SER A 30 14.82 11.61 -10.32
C SER A 30 14.05 12.11 -11.55
N PHE A 31 13.08 11.30 -11.96
CA PHE A 31 12.20 11.58 -13.08
C PHE A 31 10.74 11.35 -12.70
N LEU A 32 9.86 12.12 -13.35
CA LEU A 32 8.41 11.91 -13.28
C LEU A 32 7.98 11.09 -14.50
N VAL A 33 6.92 10.30 -14.37
CA VAL A 33 6.23 9.69 -15.52
C VAL A 33 4.80 10.21 -15.49
N LEU A 34 4.37 10.81 -16.60
CA LEU A 34 3.01 11.34 -16.76
C LEU A 34 2.21 10.39 -17.64
N ASN A 35 0.98 10.10 -17.24
CA ASN A 35 0.08 9.21 -17.96
C ASN A 35 -1.16 9.98 -18.45
N TYR A 36 -1.47 9.79 -19.72
CA TYR A 36 -2.64 10.28 -20.43
C TYR A 36 -3.37 9.10 -21.07
N HIS A 37 -4.66 9.22 -21.34
CA HIS A 37 -5.41 8.21 -22.09
C HIS A 37 -5.90 8.83 -23.40
N ASP A 38 -7.11 9.39 -23.39
CA ASP A 38 -7.75 9.96 -24.58
C ASP A 38 -7.58 11.47 -24.70
N ILE A 39 -7.44 11.96 -25.93
CA ILE A 39 -7.26 13.38 -26.25
C ILE A 39 -8.45 13.89 -27.06
N LEU A 40 -9.25 14.79 -26.50
CA LEU A 40 -10.49 15.31 -27.09
C LEU A 40 -10.28 16.63 -27.84
N GLU A 41 -11.14 16.90 -28.82
CA GLU A 41 -11.42 18.28 -29.28
C GLU A 41 -12.45 18.96 -28.35
N GLU A 42 -12.55 20.29 -28.38
CA GLU A 42 -13.51 21.00 -27.50
C GLU A 42 -14.97 20.68 -27.87
N GLU A 43 -15.26 20.41 -29.15
CA GLU A 43 -16.58 19.99 -29.61
C GLU A 43 -16.99 18.59 -29.11
N GLU A 44 -16.02 17.77 -28.69
CA GLU A 44 -16.25 16.44 -28.11
C GLU A 44 -16.38 16.49 -26.58
N ARG A 45 -16.14 17.65 -25.95
CA ARG A 45 -16.09 17.82 -24.50
C ARG A 45 -17.51 17.98 -23.93
N VAL A 46 -18.31 16.93 -24.05
CA VAL A 46 -19.73 16.88 -23.67
C VAL A 46 -19.89 16.34 -22.23
N PRO A 47 -20.65 17.01 -21.34
CA PRO A 47 -20.96 16.48 -20.01
C PRO A 47 -21.85 15.22 -20.04
N PRO A 48 -21.65 14.24 -19.14
CA PRO A 48 -20.62 14.18 -18.11
C PRO A 48 -19.23 13.92 -18.72
N PHE A 49 -18.25 14.74 -18.34
CA PHE A 49 -16.89 14.62 -18.88
C PHE A 49 -16.27 13.29 -18.47
N ASP A 50 -15.60 12.64 -19.42
CA ASP A 50 -14.70 11.53 -19.09
C ASP A 50 -13.48 12.07 -18.32
N ARG A 51 -13.34 11.62 -17.07
CA ARG A 51 -12.29 12.08 -16.15
C ARG A 51 -10.89 11.64 -16.57
N ILE A 52 -10.73 10.69 -17.48
CA ILE A 52 -9.42 10.22 -17.96
C ILE A 52 -8.99 10.89 -19.28
N ALA A 53 -9.85 11.75 -19.84
CA ALA A 53 -9.60 12.48 -21.08
C ALA A 53 -9.02 13.88 -20.81
N VAL A 54 -8.29 14.42 -21.79
CA VAL A 54 -7.70 15.77 -21.76
C VAL A 54 -7.95 16.47 -23.10
N ASN A 55 -8.31 17.74 -23.09
CA ASN A 55 -8.47 18.55 -24.30
C ASN A 55 -7.10 18.71 -25.01
N LYS A 56 -7.08 18.61 -26.34
CA LYS A 56 -5.89 18.75 -27.20
C LYS A 56 -5.09 20.05 -26.93
N ASP A 57 -5.77 21.15 -26.69
CA ASP A 57 -5.14 22.46 -26.45
C ASP A 57 -4.60 22.54 -25.01
N HIS A 58 -5.26 21.93 -24.01
CA HIS A 58 -4.67 21.73 -22.68
C HIS A 58 -3.42 20.84 -22.74
N LEU A 59 -3.41 19.76 -23.55
CA LEU A 59 -2.21 18.95 -23.78
C LEU A 59 -1.07 19.77 -24.44
N ALA A 60 -1.41 20.63 -25.40
CA ALA A 60 -0.44 21.53 -26.03
C ALA A 60 0.14 22.56 -25.03
N ASP A 61 -0.67 23.02 -24.09
CA ASP A 61 -0.30 23.86 -22.95
C ASP A 61 0.55 23.13 -21.91
N HIS A 62 0.26 21.86 -21.60
CA HIS A 62 1.14 21.03 -20.75
C HIS A 62 2.53 20.90 -21.36
N PHE A 63 2.61 20.66 -22.67
CA PHE A 63 3.89 20.57 -23.39
C PHE A 63 4.63 21.92 -23.42
N ALA A 64 3.90 23.03 -23.56
CA ALA A 64 4.45 24.38 -23.46
C ALA A 64 4.98 24.67 -22.04
N TRP A 65 4.21 24.31 -21.01
CA TRP A 65 4.55 24.52 -19.60
C TRP A 65 5.81 23.73 -19.20
N LEU A 66 5.91 22.45 -19.61
CA LEU A 66 7.11 21.63 -19.39
C LEU A 66 8.34 22.30 -19.99
N LYS A 67 8.23 22.81 -21.23
CA LYS A 67 9.30 23.53 -21.91
C LYS A 67 9.70 24.82 -21.17
N GLN A 68 8.72 25.62 -20.76
CA GLN A 68 8.92 26.90 -20.07
C GLN A 68 9.50 26.73 -18.65
N ASN A 69 9.19 25.63 -17.97
CA ASN A 69 9.68 25.34 -16.61
C ASN A 69 10.98 24.51 -16.62
N ASN A 70 11.63 24.33 -17.78
CA ASN A 70 12.85 23.54 -17.98
C ASN A 70 12.74 22.08 -17.53
N TYR A 71 11.67 21.38 -17.93
CA TYR A 71 11.58 19.91 -17.83
C TYR A 71 12.16 19.25 -19.08
N HIS A 72 12.87 18.14 -18.88
CA HIS A 72 13.57 17.41 -19.94
C HIS A 72 12.80 16.14 -20.29
N VAL A 73 12.12 16.13 -21.43
CA VAL A 73 11.34 14.96 -21.87
C VAL A 73 12.28 13.86 -22.36
N ILE A 74 12.28 12.71 -21.69
CA ILE A 74 13.19 11.57 -21.95
C ILE A 74 12.45 10.39 -22.60
N SER A 75 13.14 9.65 -23.45
CA SER A 75 12.63 8.40 -24.02
C SER A 75 12.92 7.19 -23.12
N VAL A 76 12.26 6.07 -23.41
CA VAL A 76 12.60 4.75 -22.86
C VAL A 76 14.06 4.37 -23.16
N GLN A 77 14.61 4.79 -24.31
CA GLN A 77 16.01 4.53 -24.62
C GLN A 77 16.97 5.38 -23.77
N ASP A 78 16.65 6.64 -23.51
CA ASP A 78 17.45 7.49 -22.61
C ASP A 78 17.48 6.94 -21.19
N LEU A 79 16.35 6.42 -20.69
CA LEU A 79 16.28 5.74 -19.40
C LEU A 79 17.16 4.48 -19.38
N LEU A 80 17.09 3.64 -20.43
CA LEU A 80 17.93 2.44 -20.56
C LEU A 80 19.43 2.77 -20.65
N ASP A 81 19.79 3.86 -21.31
CA ASP A 81 21.17 4.33 -21.41
C ASP A 81 21.66 4.88 -20.06
N CYS A 82 20.80 5.57 -19.29
CA CYS A 82 21.12 5.99 -17.92
C CYS A 82 21.32 4.80 -16.97
N ILE A 83 20.52 3.75 -17.08
CA ILE A 83 20.63 2.52 -16.26
C ILE A 83 21.98 1.80 -16.49
N LYS A 84 22.56 1.88 -17.70
CA LYS A 84 23.89 1.32 -17.98
C LYS A 84 25.05 2.23 -17.55
N GLY A 85 24.79 3.53 -17.33
CA GLY A 85 25.81 4.56 -17.20
C GLY A 85 26.31 5.16 -18.53
N ASP A 86 25.67 4.85 -19.67
CA ASP A 86 25.98 5.44 -20.99
C ASP A 86 25.56 6.93 -21.05
N LYS A 87 24.61 7.35 -20.20
CA LYS A 87 24.10 8.72 -20.05
C LYS A 87 23.92 9.08 -18.57
N VAL A 88 23.84 10.38 -18.27
CA VAL A 88 23.38 10.90 -16.98
C VAL A 88 21.93 11.35 -17.12
N LEU A 89 21.08 10.99 -16.14
CA LEU A 89 19.68 11.42 -16.12
C LEU A 89 19.61 12.96 -15.92
N PRO A 90 18.94 13.72 -16.82
CA PRO A 90 18.88 15.17 -16.68
C PRO A 90 18.03 15.58 -15.46
N THR A 91 18.35 16.73 -14.87
CA THR A 91 17.49 17.33 -13.84
C THR A 91 16.12 17.65 -14.43
N LYS A 92 15.05 17.50 -13.61
CA LYS A 92 13.65 17.62 -14.07
C LYS A 92 13.33 16.72 -15.28
N ALA A 93 13.89 15.52 -15.31
CA ALA A 93 13.50 14.50 -16.28
C ALA A 93 12.00 14.17 -16.18
N VAL A 94 11.34 13.99 -17.32
CA VAL A 94 9.95 13.56 -17.40
C VAL A 94 9.75 12.60 -18.57
N MET A 95 8.99 11.53 -18.36
CA MET A 95 8.56 10.63 -19.43
C MET A 95 7.07 10.82 -19.70
N LEU A 96 6.69 10.93 -20.98
CA LEU A 96 5.29 11.00 -21.40
C LEU A 96 4.81 9.61 -21.78
N THR A 97 3.68 9.18 -21.22
CA THR A 97 3.05 7.88 -21.49
C THR A 97 1.59 8.07 -21.87
N PHE A 98 1.15 7.34 -22.87
CA PHE A 98 -0.22 7.31 -23.38
C PHE A 98 -0.67 5.86 -23.45
N ASP A 99 -1.87 5.58 -22.95
CA ASP A 99 -2.36 4.19 -22.80
C ASP A 99 -3.45 3.88 -23.84
N ASP A 100 -4.06 2.69 -23.72
CA ASP A 100 -5.21 2.16 -24.50
C ASP A 100 -5.04 1.98 -26.03
N GLY A 101 -4.25 2.81 -26.72
CA GLY A 101 -4.08 2.75 -28.17
C GLY A 101 -5.14 3.52 -28.98
N TYR A 102 -5.79 4.51 -28.39
CA TYR A 102 -6.83 5.32 -29.05
C TYR A 102 -6.34 6.08 -30.28
N LEU A 103 -7.20 6.19 -31.29
CA LEU A 103 -6.99 6.93 -32.54
C LEU A 103 -6.65 8.42 -32.29
N SER A 104 -7.14 9.00 -31.19
CA SER A 104 -6.81 10.34 -30.73
C SER A 104 -5.31 10.54 -30.45
N PHE A 105 -4.57 9.50 -30.04
CA PHE A 105 -3.11 9.58 -29.96
C PHE A 105 -2.51 9.87 -31.34
N TYR A 106 -2.92 9.13 -32.37
CA TYR A 106 -2.43 9.29 -33.74
C TYR A 106 -2.81 10.65 -34.34
N THR A 107 -4.06 11.08 -34.18
CA THR A 107 -4.60 12.29 -34.83
C THR A 107 -4.28 13.58 -34.08
N ARG A 108 -4.14 13.55 -32.74
CA ARG A 108 -4.05 14.75 -31.89
C ARG A 108 -2.74 14.84 -31.10
N ALA A 109 -2.30 13.76 -30.45
CA ALA A 109 -1.05 13.76 -29.68
C ALA A 109 0.21 13.70 -30.56
N MET A 110 0.25 12.82 -31.56
CA MET A 110 1.42 12.61 -32.42
C MET A 110 1.87 13.88 -33.18
N PRO A 111 0.97 14.76 -33.69
CA PRO A 111 1.37 16.06 -34.24
C PRO A 111 2.04 16.99 -33.21
N LEU A 112 1.58 16.99 -31.96
CA LEU A 112 2.19 17.77 -30.87
C LEU A 112 3.57 17.20 -30.50
N LEU A 113 3.71 15.87 -30.37
CA LEU A 113 5.00 15.21 -30.15
C LEU A 113 6.01 15.54 -31.26
N LYS A 114 5.58 15.47 -32.54
CA LYS A 114 6.38 15.88 -33.72
C LYS A 114 6.77 17.38 -33.66
N LYS A 115 5.85 18.28 -33.28
CA LYS A 115 6.07 19.73 -33.15
C LYS A 115 7.07 20.10 -32.05
N TYR A 116 6.99 19.45 -30.89
CA TYR A 116 7.88 19.69 -29.75
C TYR A 116 9.19 18.89 -29.78
N LYS A 117 9.27 17.86 -30.64
CA LYS A 117 10.31 16.81 -30.63
C LYS A 117 10.39 16.06 -29.30
N TYR A 118 9.23 15.83 -28.70
CA TYR A 118 9.12 15.10 -27.43
C TYR A 118 8.99 13.61 -27.72
N PRO A 119 9.82 12.75 -27.09
CA PRO A 119 9.59 11.31 -27.11
C PRO A 119 8.41 10.93 -26.20
N ALA A 120 7.80 9.77 -26.47
CA ALA A 120 6.72 9.22 -25.66
C ALA A 120 6.79 7.68 -25.60
N THR A 121 6.00 7.10 -24.70
CA THR A 121 5.63 5.68 -24.73
C THR A 121 4.14 5.58 -25.03
N LEU A 122 3.76 4.63 -25.90
CA LEU A 122 2.36 4.31 -26.21
C LEU A 122 2.10 2.85 -25.83
N ALA A 123 1.24 2.61 -24.85
CA ALA A 123 0.77 1.26 -24.51
C ALA A 123 -0.48 0.91 -25.32
N VAL A 124 -0.57 -0.34 -25.80
CA VAL A 124 -1.72 -0.82 -26.57
C VAL A 124 -2.18 -2.20 -26.08
N VAL A 125 -3.50 -2.41 -25.98
CA VAL A 125 -4.12 -3.67 -25.57
C VAL A 125 -4.17 -4.62 -26.76
N GLY A 126 -3.62 -5.83 -26.63
CA GLY A 126 -3.43 -6.74 -27.77
C GLY A 126 -4.73 -7.22 -28.45
N SER A 127 -5.76 -7.59 -27.68
CA SER A 127 -7.04 -8.09 -28.21
C SER A 127 -7.84 -7.03 -28.95
N TRP A 128 -7.70 -5.76 -28.53
CA TRP A 128 -8.36 -4.61 -29.12
C TRP A 128 -7.88 -4.33 -30.55
N LEU A 129 -6.65 -4.76 -30.91
CA LEU A 129 -6.10 -4.60 -32.26
C LEU A 129 -6.69 -5.58 -33.30
N GLU A 130 -7.46 -6.59 -32.86
CA GLU A 130 -8.11 -7.57 -33.74
C GLU A 130 -9.51 -7.13 -34.19
N GLN A 131 -10.05 -6.06 -33.61
CA GLN A 131 -11.44 -5.64 -33.79
C GLN A 131 -11.51 -4.18 -34.27
N GLN A 132 -12.38 -3.87 -35.23
CA GLN A 132 -12.57 -2.49 -35.70
C GLN A 132 -13.38 -1.63 -34.72
N ASN A 133 -14.11 -2.26 -33.80
CA ASN A 133 -14.95 -1.61 -32.79
C ASN A 133 -15.11 -2.57 -31.61
N VAL A 134 -14.57 -2.22 -30.44
CA VAL A 134 -14.74 -2.98 -29.19
C VAL A 134 -15.81 -2.27 -28.34
N PRO A 135 -16.91 -2.94 -27.94
CA PRO A 135 -17.99 -2.29 -27.19
C PRO A 135 -17.50 -1.59 -25.90
N GLY A 136 -17.85 -0.32 -25.74
CA GLY A 136 -17.44 0.50 -24.58
C GLY A 136 -16.05 1.12 -24.70
N VAL A 137 -15.26 0.78 -25.73
CA VAL A 137 -13.93 1.34 -26.00
C VAL A 137 -14.04 2.43 -27.08
N LYS A 138 -13.22 3.48 -26.99
CA LYS A 138 -13.18 4.58 -27.95
C LYS A 138 -12.47 4.15 -29.26
N PRO A 139 -12.61 4.89 -30.39
CA PRO A 139 -11.96 4.52 -31.65
C PRO A 139 -10.45 4.28 -31.49
N LEU A 140 -9.96 3.16 -32.02
CA LEU A 140 -8.59 2.66 -31.85
C LEU A 140 -7.71 2.96 -33.07
N MET A 141 -6.39 2.96 -32.88
CA MET A 141 -5.44 2.93 -33.99
C MET A 141 -5.43 1.57 -34.66
N THR A 142 -5.41 1.55 -36.00
CA THR A 142 -5.14 0.34 -36.76
C THR A 142 -3.68 -0.12 -36.56
N PRO A 143 -3.36 -1.42 -36.72
CA PRO A 143 -1.97 -1.91 -36.71
C PRO A 143 -1.02 -1.20 -37.68
N ALA A 144 -1.54 -0.64 -38.79
CA ALA A 144 -0.76 0.18 -39.71
C ALA A 144 -0.36 1.54 -39.12
N GLN A 145 -1.29 2.22 -38.41
CA GLN A 145 -1.00 3.47 -37.73
C GLN A 145 -0.06 3.28 -36.54
N ILE A 146 -0.20 2.17 -35.79
CA ILE A 146 0.73 1.80 -34.72
C ILE A 146 2.14 1.59 -35.26
N ARG A 147 2.27 1.01 -36.46
CA ARG A 147 3.57 0.92 -37.16
C ARG A 147 4.12 2.28 -37.56
N GLU A 148 3.33 3.18 -38.16
CA GLU A 148 3.80 4.54 -38.49
C GLU A 148 4.25 5.32 -37.24
N VAL A 149 3.52 5.18 -36.13
CA VAL A 149 3.90 5.76 -34.83
C VAL A 149 5.26 5.25 -34.37
N ALA A 150 5.53 3.94 -34.46
CA ALA A 150 6.82 3.36 -34.12
C ALA A 150 7.95 3.76 -35.08
N GLU A 151 7.66 3.84 -36.38
CA GLU A 151 8.60 4.24 -37.44
C GLU A 151 8.95 5.74 -37.39
N SER A 152 8.15 6.56 -36.67
CA SER A 152 8.46 7.98 -36.42
C SER A 152 9.74 8.22 -35.63
N GLY A 153 10.27 7.20 -34.93
CA GLY A 153 11.46 7.29 -34.08
C GLY A 153 11.26 8.06 -32.76
N LEU A 154 10.06 8.62 -32.52
CA LEU A 154 9.73 9.36 -31.29
C LEU A 154 9.03 8.50 -30.22
N VAL A 155 8.40 7.38 -30.60
CA VAL A 155 7.50 6.63 -29.73
C VAL A 155 7.94 5.18 -29.54
N GLU A 156 8.14 4.76 -28.30
CA GLU A 156 8.26 3.35 -27.94
C GLU A 156 6.85 2.76 -27.80
N ILE A 157 6.58 1.64 -28.47
CA ILE A 157 5.33 0.88 -28.27
C ILE A 157 5.53 -0.10 -27.11
N ALA A 158 4.65 -0.02 -26.12
CA ALA A 158 4.57 -0.90 -24.96
C ALA A 158 3.39 -1.87 -25.06
N SER A 159 3.48 -2.99 -24.35
CA SER A 159 2.33 -3.86 -24.12
C SER A 159 1.40 -3.23 -23.08
N HIS A 160 0.09 -3.32 -23.28
CA HIS A 160 -0.94 -3.14 -22.26
C HIS A 160 -1.67 -4.47 -21.98
N THR A 161 -0.90 -5.56 -21.88
CA THR A 161 -1.33 -6.98 -21.93
C THR A 161 -1.92 -7.38 -23.29
N TYR A 162 -2.42 -8.61 -23.43
CA TYR A 162 -3.21 -9.01 -24.61
C TYR A 162 -4.70 -8.81 -24.31
N ASP A 163 -5.30 -9.59 -23.42
CA ASP A 163 -6.72 -9.47 -23.05
C ASP A 163 -6.93 -9.50 -21.52
N LEU A 164 -6.18 -8.67 -20.77
CA LEU A 164 -6.37 -8.48 -19.32
C LEU A 164 -6.83 -7.06 -18.96
N HIS A 165 -7.15 -6.21 -19.95
CA HIS A 165 -7.71 -4.87 -19.72
C HIS A 165 -9.25 -4.92 -19.53
N HIS A 166 -9.69 -5.74 -18.57
CA HIS A 166 -11.09 -5.86 -18.19
C HIS A 166 -11.25 -6.31 -16.72
N GLY A 167 -12.49 -6.25 -16.23
CA GLY A 167 -12.87 -6.85 -14.97
C GLY A 167 -13.15 -8.35 -15.08
N ILE A 168 -12.75 -9.14 -14.09
CA ILE A 168 -13.21 -10.53 -13.86
C ILE A 168 -13.98 -10.61 -12.55
N VAL A 169 -14.97 -11.51 -12.47
CA VAL A 169 -15.66 -11.83 -11.22
C VAL A 169 -14.65 -12.42 -10.23
N ALA A 170 -14.52 -11.79 -9.05
CA ALA A 170 -13.44 -12.05 -8.10
C ALA A 170 -13.94 -12.35 -6.66
N ASN A 171 -15.24 -12.64 -6.49
CA ASN A 171 -15.85 -13.12 -5.25
C ASN A 171 -17.26 -13.70 -5.52
N PRO A 172 -17.88 -14.41 -4.54
CA PRO A 172 -19.26 -14.92 -4.64
C PRO A 172 -20.30 -13.88 -4.99
N GLN A 173 -20.14 -12.63 -4.53
CA GLN A 173 -21.04 -11.51 -4.80
C GLN A 173 -20.94 -10.93 -6.23
N GLY A 174 -20.23 -11.61 -7.15
CA GLY A 174 -20.18 -11.24 -8.56
C GLY A 174 -19.38 -9.97 -8.86
N ASN A 175 -18.58 -9.45 -7.92
CA ASN A 175 -17.90 -8.18 -8.10
C ASN A 175 -16.71 -8.30 -9.06
N GLN A 176 -16.51 -7.28 -9.89
CA GLN A 176 -15.43 -7.28 -10.86
C GLN A 176 -14.16 -6.58 -10.35
N GLN A 177 -13.00 -7.19 -10.61
CA GLN A 177 -11.67 -6.66 -10.29
C GLN A 177 -10.71 -6.85 -11.47
N SER A 178 -9.56 -6.18 -11.45
CA SER A 178 -8.52 -6.29 -12.49
C SER A 178 -8.17 -7.75 -12.78
N ALA A 179 -8.31 -8.15 -14.04
CA ALA A 179 -7.91 -9.48 -14.52
C ALA A 179 -6.41 -9.76 -14.30
N VAL A 180 -5.58 -8.73 -14.11
CA VAL A 180 -4.13 -8.86 -13.88
C VAL A 180 -3.82 -9.37 -12.48
N THR A 181 -4.52 -8.92 -11.44
CA THR A 181 -4.14 -9.15 -10.03
C THR A 181 -5.01 -10.14 -9.29
N SER A 182 -6.28 -10.27 -9.67
CA SER A 182 -7.25 -11.06 -8.92
C SER A 182 -7.49 -12.46 -9.49
N ARG A 183 -8.06 -13.32 -8.64
CA ARG A 183 -8.48 -14.67 -9.00
C ARG A 183 -9.87 -14.64 -9.59
N LEU A 184 -10.10 -15.39 -10.66
CA LEU A 184 -11.45 -15.64 -11.14
C LEU A 184 -12.21 -16.48 -10.09
N TYR A 185 -13.45 -16.12 -9.79
CA TYR A 185 -14.38 -16.95 -9.03
C TYR A 185 -15.44 -17.54 -9.98
N SER A 186 -15.70 -18.85 -9.85
CA SER A 186 -16.70 -19.57 -10.65
C SER A 186 -17.95 -19.87 -9.82
N SER A 187 -19.06 -19.23 -10.14
CA SER A 187 -20.37 -19.55 -9.56
C SER A 187 -20.99 -20.86 -10.07
N GLU A 188 -20.41 -21.50 -11.09
CA GLU A 188 -20.81 -22.85 -11.53
C GLU A 188 -20.25 -23.94 -10.60
N TYR A 189 -19.11 -23.68 -9.96
CA TYR A 189 -18.36 -24.65 -9.17
C TYR A 189 -18.13 -24.25 -7.70
N ASP A 190 -18.57 -23.05 -7.29
CA ASP A 190 -18.31 -22.46 -5.97
C ASP A 190 -16.82 -22.48 -5.60
N GLU A 191 -15.95 -22.16 -6.57
CA GLU A 191 -14.50 -22.18 -6.38
C GLU A 191 -13.76 -20.97 -6.96
N TYR A 192 -12.64 -20.63 -6.32
CA TYR A 192 -11.65 -19.69 -6.82
C TYR A 192 -10.61 -20.37 -7.72
N GLU A 193 -10.13 -19.63 -8.70
CA GLU A 193 -9.03 -20.00 -9.59
C GLU A 193 -7.75 -20.37 -8.83
N LYS A 194 -7.27 -21.60 -9.06
CA LYS A 194 -6.14 -22.23 -8.36
C LYS A 194 -4.79 -21.55 -8.66
N ASP A 195 -3.82 -21.71 -7.77
CA ASP A 195 -2.53 -20.98 -7.82
C ASP A 195 -1.78 -21.18 -9.16
N GLU A 196 -1.87 -22.39 -9.73
CA GLU A 196 -1.28 -22.76 -11.02
C GLU A 196 -2.01 -22.16 -12.23
N ASP A 197 -3.34 -22.20 -12.25
CA ASP A 197 -4.13 -21.77 -13.42
C ASP A 197 -4.12 -20.26 -13.61
N TYR A 198 -4.19 -19.49 -12.52
CA TYR A 198 -3.93 -18.03 -12.55
C TYR A 198 -2.54 -17.73 -13.13
N ARG A 199 -1.50 -18.41 -12.63
CA ARG A 199 -0.11 -18.19 -13.07
C ARG A 199 0.04 -18.48 -14.56
N LYS A 200 -0.57 -19.58 -15.02
CA LYS A 200 -0.64 -19.97 -16.43
C LYS A 200 -1.39 -18.93 -17.28
N ARG A 201 -2.55 -18.44 -16.83
CA ARG A 201 -3.34 -17.39 -17.51
C ARG A 201 -2.52 -16.10 -17.71
N ILE A 202 -1.89 -15.61 -16.65
CA ILE A 202 -1.05 -14.40 -16.72
C ILE A 202 0.17 -14.60 -17.64
N PHE A 203 0.86 -15.73 -17.56
CA PHE A 203 2.00 -16.02 -18.43
C PHE A 203 1.59 -16.11 -19.91
N GLN A 204 0.46 -16.77 -20.21
CA GLN A 204 -0.04 -16.92 -21.58
C GLN A 204 -0.45 -15.57 -22.19
N GLU A 205 -1.18 -14.72 -21.47
CA GLU A 205 -1.62 -13.42 -21.99
C GLU A 205 -0.46 -12.42 -22.18
N VAL A 206 0.58 -12.50 -21.35
CA VAL A 206 1.79 -11.67 -21.49
C VAL A 206 2.64 -12.10 -22.70
N ASP A 207 2.84 -13.41 -22.92
CA ASP A 207 3.57 -13.92 -24.10
C ASP A 207 2.83 -13.61 -25.41
N LYS A 208 1.51 -13.88 -25.44
CA LYS A 208 0.60 -13.58 -26.55
C LYS A 208 0.61 -12.09 -26.94
N SER A 209 0.73 -11.18 -25.96
CA SER A 209 0.92 -9.74 -26.22
C SER A 209 2.28 -9.43 -26.85
N SER A 210 3.36 -10.04 -26.33
CA SER A 210 4.72 -9.91 -26.86
C SER A 210 4.82 -10.39 -28.32
N GLU A 211 4.18 -11.53 -28.61
CA GLU A 211 4.11 -12.10 -29.95
C GLU A 211 3.24 -11.25 -30.90
N ARG A 212 2.08 -10.76 -30.45
CA ARG A 212 1.24 -9.90 -31.29
C ARG A 212 1.94 -8.60 -31.67
N LEU A 213 2.63 -7.96 -30.72
CA LEU A 213 3.41 -6.75 -31.00
C LEU A 213 4.63 -7.03 -31.90
N PHE A 214 5.28 -8.20 -31.77
CA PHE A 214 6.32 -8.64 -32.69
C PHE A 214 5.82 -8.73 -34.14
N GLN A 215 4.63 -9.29 -34.36
CA GLN A 215 4.02 -9.40 -35.71
C GLN A 215 3.69 -8.03 -36.33
N ILE A 216 3.33 -7.03 -35.52
CA ILE A 216 3.01 -5.68 -36.00
C ILE A 216 4.29 -4.89 -36.29
N LEU A 217 5.30 -4.99 -35.42
CA LEU A 217 6.45 -4.08 -35.36
C LEU A 217 7.79 -4.68 -35.84
N GLY A 218 7.88 -5.99 -36.04
CA GLY A 218 9.14 -6.71 -36.30
C GLY A 218 10.09 -6.78 -35.10
N LYS A 219 9.69 -6.25 -33.93
CA LYS A 219 10.45 -6.25 -32.66
C LYS A 219 9.52 -6.55 -31.49
N ARG A 220 9.99 -7.35 -30.51
CA ARG A 220 9.25 -7.57 -29.26
C ARG A 220 9.26 -6.31 -28.39
N PRO A 221 8.19 -6.05 -27.62
CA PRO A 221 8.13 -4.93 -26.68
C PRO A 221 9.17 -5.08 -25.56
N ARG A 222 9.66 -3.95 -25.06
CA ARG A 222 10.60 -3.88 -23.91
C ARG A 222 9.95 -3.34 -22.63
N VAL A 223 8.71 -2.86 -22.76
CA VAL A 223 7.94 -2.18 -21.73
C VAL A 223 6.57 -2.85 -21.60
N MET A 224 6.15 -3.13 -20.35
CA MET A 224 4.76 -3.39 -20.00
C MET A 224 4.19 -2.17 -19.28
N VAL A 225 2.96 -1.81 -19.61
CA VAL A 225 2.15 -0.89 -18.81
C VAL A 225 0.96 -1.69 -18.28
N TRP A 226 0.68 -1.58 -16.99
CA TRP A 226 -0.32 -2.43 -16.35
C TRP A 226 -1.73 -1.83 -16.45
N PRO A 227 -2.75 -2.57 -16.95
CA PRO A 227 -4.16 -2.20 -16.87
C PRO A 227 -4.55 -1.74 -15.48
N TYR A 228 -5.25 -0.60 -15.40
CA TYR A 228 -5.63 0.07 -14.14
C TYR A 228 -4.45 0.44 -13.21
N GLY A 229 -3.20 0.26 -13.67
CA GLY A 229 -1.99 0.37 -12.87
C GLY A 229 -1.70 -0.83 -11.95
N GLU A 230 -2.50 -1.89 -12.02
CA GLU A 230 -2.53 -3.01 -11.07
C GLU A 230 -1.68 -4.20 -11.55
N PHE A 231 -0.80 -4.71 -10.68
CA PHE A 231 0.09 -5.85 -10.96
C PHE A 231 0.56 -6.53 -9.68
N ASN A 232 1.21 -7.69 -9.82
CA ASN A 232 1.86 -8.40 -8.72
C ASN A 232 3.15 -9.11 -9.16
N ALA A 233 3.85 -9.76 -8.22
CA ALA A 233 5.13 -10.41 -8.48
C ALA A 233 5.07 -11.49 -9.58
N ILE A 234 3.95 -12.22 -9.69
CA ILE A 234 3.74 -13.24 -10.73
C ILE A 234 3.63 -12.57 -12.11
N ALA A 235 2.93 -11.45 -12.21
CA ALA A 235 2.82 -10.66 -13.44
C ALA A 235 4.17 -10.03 -13.85
N LEU A 236 4.94 -9.51 -12.88
CA LEU A 236 6.31 -9.01 -13.11
C LEU A 236 7.29 -10.11 -13.54
N GLU A 237 7.10 -11.35 -13.08
CA GLU A 237 7.91 -12.49 -13.52
C GLU A 237 7.62 -12.85 -14.99
N ALA A 238 6.33 -12.89 -15.36
CA ALA A 238 5.88 -13.14 -16.73
C ALA A 238 6.49 -12.13 -17.72
N THR A 239 6.42 -10.82 -17.42
CA THR A 239 6.95 -9.77 -18.31
C THR A 239 8.46 -9.82 -18.42
N LYS A 240 9.17 -10.05 -17.30
CA LYS A 240 10.62 -10.23 -17.25
C LYS A 240 11.09 -11.38 -18.15
N LEU A 241 10.34 -12.48 -18.20
CA LEU A 241 10.61 -13.64 -19.06
C LEU A 241 10.25 -13.36 -20.54
N ALA A 242 9.16 -12.65 -20.80
CA ALA A 242 8.77 -12.19 -22.14
C ALA A 242 9.63 -11.03 -22.70
N GLY A 243 10.66 -10.59 -21.96
CA GLY A 243 11.61 -9.53 -22.35
C GLY A 243 11.21 -8.10 -21.96
N MET A 244 10.00 -7.90 -21.46
CA MET A 244 9.44 -6.62 -21.00
C MET A 244 9.93 -6.28 -19.59
N ARG A 245 11.20 -5.89 -19.48
CA ARG A 245 11.86 -5.66 -18.18
C ARG A 245 11.48 -4.33 -17.51
N LEU A 246 11.09 -3.33 -18.27
CA LEU A 246 10.58 -2.07 -17.72
C LEU A 246 9.07 -2.22 -17.54
N THR A 247 8.54 -1.93 -16.36
CA THR A 247 7.10 -1.98 -16.10
C THR A 247 6.58 -0.69 -15.49
N MET A 248 5.29 -0.40 -15.63
CA MET A 248 4.67 0.86 -15.18
C MET A 248 3.30 0.61 -14.54
N GLY A 249 3.08 1.10 -13.31
CA GLY A 249 1.78 1.11 -12.63
C GLY A 249 1.05 2.46 -12.74
N LEU A 250 0.12 2.74 -11.83
CA LEU A 250 -0.54 4.06 -11.66
C LEU A 250 -0.51 4.51 -10.19
N ASN A 251 0.69 4.57 -9.60
CA ASN A 251 0.92 5.19 -8.30
C ASN A 251 1.65 6.53 -8.47
N ASP A 252 1.31 7.53 -7.66
CA ASP A 252 1.87 8.88 -7.76
C ASP A 252 3.29 8.99 -7.16
N GLY A 253 4.05 9.97 -7.64
CA GLY A 253 5.34 10.37 -7.08
C GLY A 253 6.53 10.19 -8.03
N ALA A 254 7.71 10.61 -7.57
CA ALA A 254 8.95 10.53 -8.33
C ALA A 254 9.56 9.10 -8.41
N ASN A 255 10.30 8.87 -9.49
CA ASN A 255 11.09 7.68 -9.74
C ASN A 255 12.59 8.01 -9.73
N THR A 256 13.41 7.07 -9.28
CA THR A 256 14.86 7.02 -9.48
C THR A 256 15.21 5.97 -10.52
N LEU A 257 16.49 5.82 -10.89
CA LEU A 257 16.92 4.72 -11.77
C LEU A 257 16.69 3.32 -11.17
N ALA A 258 16.52 3.20 -9.84
CA ALA A 258 16.15 1.93 -9.20
C ALA A 258 14.68 1.56 -9.43
N ASP A 259 13.78 2.54 -9.50
CA ASP A 259 12.35 2.35 -9.76
C ASP A 259 12.05 1.94 -11.22
N ALA A 260 13.04 2.02 -12.13
CA ALA A 260 12.82 1.86 -13.57
C ALA A 260 12.23 0.49 -13.99
N PHE A 261 12.33 -0.53 -13.16
CA PHE A 261 11.73 -1.85 -13.42
C PHE A 261 10.24 -1.91 -13.02
N VAL A 262 9.76 -1.01 -12.16
CA VAL A 262 8.37 -0.92 -11.65
C VAL A 262 8.02 0.56 -11.39
N MET A 263 7.87 1.32 -12.47
CA MET A 263 7.75 2.78 -12.41
C MET A 263 6.38 3.25 -11.88
N LYS A 264 6.44 4.27 -11.03
CA LYS A 264 5.32 5.11 -10.60
C LYS A 264 4.92 6.04 -11.75
N ARG A 265 3.62 6.29 -11.94
CA ARG A 265 3.07 7.20 -12.97
C ARG A 265 1.97 8.08 -12.39
N MET A 266 2.07 9.37 -12.64
CA MET A 266 1.03 10.33 -12.29
C MET A 266 0.02 10.42 -13.44
N MET A 267 -1.16 9.84 -13.23
CA MET A 267 -2.30 9.95 -14.13
C MET A 267 -2.81 11.39 -14.17
N ILE A 268 -2.93 11.97 -15.37
CA ILE A 268 -3.57 13.27 -15.58
C ILE A 268 -5.07 13.03 -15.74
N THR A 269 -5.87 13.70 -14.93
CA THR A 269 -7.34 13.55 -14.88
C THR A 269 -8.02 14.91 -14.93
N ASP A 270 -9.35 14.89 -15.11
CA ASP A 270 -10.25 16.04 -14.93
C ASP A 270 -9.95 17.26 -15.82
N ASP A 271 -9.30 17.03 -16.97
CA ASP A 271 -8.97 18.03 -17.99
C ASP A 271 -8.32 19.32 -17.43
N VAL A 272 -7.35 19.13 -16.51
CA VAL A 272 -6.63 20.22 -15.83
C VAL A 272 -5.95 21.18 -16.82
N ASN A 273 -5.99 22.48 -16.51
CA ASN A 273 -5.28 23.49 -17.28
C ASN A 273 -3.80 23.62 -16.87
N ALA A 274 -3.02 24.43 -17.60
CA ALA A 274 -1.59 24.66 -17.37
C ALA A 274 -1.19 25.03 -15.93
N LYS A 275 -2.05 25.72 -15.16
CA LYS A 275 -1.78 26.06 -13.75
C LYS A 275 -1.92 24.81 -12.87
N GLN A 276 -3.06 24.14 -12.93
CA GLN A 276 -3.34 22.92 -12.16
C GLN A 276 -2.35 21.80 -12.49
N PHE A 277 -2.07 21.57 -13.77
CA PHE A 277 -1.01 20.68 -14.24
C PHE A 277 0.35 21.03 -13.61
N GLY A 278 0.70 22.31 -13.61
CA GLY A 278 1.94 22.79 -13.01
C GLY A 278 2.02 22.61 -11.49
N GLU A 279 0.90 22.61 -10.78
CA GLU A 279 0.81 22.34 -9.35
C GLU A 279 0.90 20.83 -9.05
N ILE A 280 0.26 19.98 -9.87
CA ILE A 280 0.40 18.51 -9.81
C ILE A 280 1.88 18.12 -10.02
N VAL A 281 2.52 18.65 -11.07
CA VAL A 281 3.91 18.30 -11.46
C VAL A 281 4.95 18.85 -10.47
N LYS A 282 4.67 19.96 -9.78
CA LYS A 282 5.58 20.53 -8.76
C LYS A 282 5.44 19.88 -7.39
N ASN A 283 4.21 19.74 -6.91
CA ASN A 283 3.95 19.28 -5.54
C ASN A 283 3.96 17.75 -5.43
N GLN A 284 3.54 17.05 -6.50
CA GLN A 284 3.14 15.65 -6.50
C GLN A 284 1.91 15.43 -5.58
N ARG A 285 1.05 14.43 -5.87
CA ARG A 285 -0.15 14.15 -5.04
C ARG A 285 0.18 13.33 -3.78
N VAL A 286 1.38 13.53 -3.22
CA VAL A 286 1.96 12.78 -2.11
C VAL A 286 1.62 13.47 -0.78
N GLY A 287 1.38 12.69 0.28
CA GLY A 287 1.16 13.23 1.64
C GLY A 287 -0.24 13.83 1.85
N GLN A 288 -1.30 13.15 1.37
CA GLN A 288 -2.66 13.48 1.81
C GLN A 288 -2.83 13.19 3.31
N GLU A 289 -3.42 14.14 4.03
CA GLU A 289 -3.85 13.94 5.42
C GLU A 289 -4.81 12.75 5.53
N LEU A 290 -4.64 11.89 6.54
CA LEU A 290 -5.55 10.76 6.76
C LEU A 290 -6.75 11.21 7.60
N ARG A 291 -7.91 10.68 7.23
CA ARG A 291 -9.20 10.84 7.89
C ARG A 291 -9.84 9.47 7.97
N VAL A 292 -9.56 8.80 9.09
CA VAL A 292 -9.83 7.38 9.32
C VAL A 292 -11.15 7.19 10.05
N ALA A 293 -12.02 6.36 9.47
CA ALA A 293 -13.09 5.72 10.22
C ALA A 293 -12.70 4.26 10.43
N HIS A 294 -12.79 3.76 11.66
CA HIS A 294 -12.49 2.38 11.99
C HIS A 294 -13.82 1.61 12.12
N VAL A 295 -13.98 0.56 11.32
CA VAL A 295 -15.26 -0.09 11.02
C VAL A 295 -15.16 -1.59 11.30
N ASP A 296 -16.03 -2.05 12.20
CA ASP A 296 -16.23 -3.45 12.53
C ASP A 296 -17.02 -4.17 11.44
N MET A 297 -16.49 -5.28 10.93
CA MET A 297 -17.19 -6.17 10.02
C MET A 297 -18.27 -6.95 10.77
N ASP A 298 -18.05 -7.23 12.06
CA ASP A 298 -19.04 -7.76 12.99
C ASP A 298 -20.33 -6.92 13.09
N TYR A 299 -20.27 -5.61 12.80
CA TYR A 299 -21.44 -4.73 12.73
C TYR A 299 -22.12 -4.70 11.35
N ILE A 300 -21.42 -5.12 10.28
CA ILE A 300 -21.98 -5.21 8.93
C ILE A 300 -22.67 -6.55 8.72
N TYR A 301 -22.07 -7.62 9.24
CA TYR A 301 -22.54 -9.00 9.15
C TYR A 301 -23.92 -9.20 9.79
N ASP A 302 -24.82 -9.85 9.05
CA ASP A 302 -26.04 -10.47 9.55
C ASP A 302 -26.09 -11.94 9.05
N ASP A 303 -26.84 -12.81 9.70
CA ASP A 303 -27.06 -14.18 9.20
C ASP A 303 -27.83 -14.14 7.86
N ASP A 304 -28.72 -13.15 7.65
CA ASP A 304 -29.32 -12.84 6.36
C ASP A 304 -28.37 -12.04 5.45
N GLU A 305 -28.17 -12.52 4.22
CA GLU A 305 -27.38 -11.83 3.21
C GLU A 305 -28.07 -10.56 2.70
N GLU A 306 -29.40 -10.55 2.57
CA GLU A 306 -30.12 -9.34 2.15
C GLU A 306 -30.06 -8.26 3.24
N GLN A 307 -30.03 -8.64 4.52
CA GLN A 307 -29.79 -7.70 5.62
C GLN A 307 -28.33 -7.24 5.69
N THR A 308 -27.36 -8.13 5.40
CA THR A 308 -25.94 -7.76 5.28
C THR A 308 -25.71 -6.68 4.21
N GLU A 309 -26.35 -6.81 3.03
CA GLU A 309 -26.28 -5.80 1.97
C GLU A 309 -26.93 -4.46 2.38
N LYS A 310 -28.03 -4.48 3.15
CA LYS A 310 -28.65 -3.27 3.71
C LYS A 310 -27.72 -2.59 4.72
N ASN A 311 -27.12 -3.35 5.63
CA ASN A 311 -26.13 -2.85 6.60
C ASN A 311 -24.94 -2.20 5.90
N LEU A 312 -24.39 -2.89 4.88
CA LEU A 312 -23.28 -2.39 4.09
C LEU A 312 -23.63 -1.12 3.31
N ALA A 313 -24.81 -1.05 2.69
CA ALA A 313 -25.25 0.15 2.00
C ALA A 313 -25.35 1.36 2.94
N LEU A 314 -25.81 1.17 4.18
CA LEU A 314 -25.85 2.21 5.21
C LEU A 314 -24.43 2.69 5.58
N VAL A 315 -23.50 1.76 5.87
CA VAL A 315 -22.09 2.11 6.18
C VAL A 315 -21.44 2.85 5.01
N VAL A 316 -21.60 2.38 3.78
CA VAL A 316 -20.99 2.98 2.59
C VAL A 316 -21.45 4.43 2.37
N GLU A 317 -22.75 4.72 2.42
CA GLU A 317 -23.23 6.10 2.27
C GLU A 317 -22.90 6.97 3.49
N ARG A 318 -22.79 6.41 4.70
CA ARG A 318 -22.32 7.12 5.90
C ARG A 318 -20.85 7.53 5.80
N ILE A 319 -19.95 6.60 5.46
CA ILE A 319 -18.51 6.85 5.29
C ILE A 319 -18.29 7.91 4.21
N LYS A 320 -18.96 7.77 3.07
CA LYS A 320 -18.98 8.77 1.98
C LYS A 320 -19.45 10.15 2.45
N ALA A 321 -20.52 10.18 3.24
CA ALA A 321 -21.07 11.43 3.75
C ALA A 321 -20.22 12.07 4.86
N SER A 322 -19.43 11.31 5.62
CA SER A 322 -18.60 11.85 6.71
C SER A 322 -17.43 12.69 6.19
N GLY A 323 -16.95 12.40 4.98
CA GLY A 323 -15.72 12.97 4.42
C GLY A 323 -14.46 12.20 4.78
N ALA A 324 -14.57 11.03 5.45
CA ALA A 324 -13.46 10.10 5.62
C ALA A 324 -12.84 9.75 4.25
N ASN A 325 -11.52 9.56 4.23
CA ASN A 325 -10.78 9.20 3.02
C ASN A 325 -10.04 7.87 3.15
N THR A 326 -10.09 7.27 4.34
CA THR A 326 -9.44 6.01 4.69
C THR A 326 -10.37 5.28 5.65
N VAL A 327 -10.55 3.97 5.47
CA VAL A 327 -11.24 3.10 6.42
C VAL A 327 -10.25 2.05 6.91
N TYR A 328 -10.21 1.85 8.22
CA TYR A 328 -9.60 0.68 8.84
C TYR A 328 -10.73 -0.34 9.03
N LEU A 329 -10.66 -1.46 8.31
CA LEU A 329 -11.77 -2.42 8.18
C LEU A 329 -11.35 -3.77 8.76
N GLN A 330 -12.10 -4.26 9.74
CA GLN A 330 -11.90 -5.57 10.35
C GLN A 330 -11.92 -6.69 9.29
N ALA A 331 -10.87 -7.50 9.21
CA ALA A 331 -10.79 -8.64 8.29
C ALA A 331 -11.02 -10.01 8.98
N TYR A 332 -11.07 -10.01 10.31
CA TYR A 332 -11.38 -11.13 11.19
C TYR A 332 -12.72 -10.93 11.89
N SER A 333 -13.20 -11.95 12.61
CA SER A 333 -14.45 -11.88 13.39
C SER A 333 -14.17 -12.12 14.87
N ASP A 334 -14.65 -11.21 15.71
CA ASP A 334 -14.50 -11.15 17.18
C ASP A 334 -15.84 -10.70 17.80
N PRO A 335 -16.90 -11.54 17.72
CA PRO A 335 -18.26 -11.14 18.11
C PRO A 335 -18.50 -11.12 19.63
N ASP A 336 -17.65 -11.75 20.43
CA ASP A 336 -17.65 -11.66 21.89
C ASP A 336 -16.74 -10.53 22.42
N GLY A 337 -15.87 -9.97 21.58
CA GLY A 337 -15.01 -8.84 21.92
C GLY A 337 -13.88 -9.23 22.87
N ASP A 338 -13.34 -10.44 22.72
CA ASP A 338 -12.21 -10.94 23.52
C ASP A 338 -10.85 -10.54 22.94
N GLY A 339 -10.84 -9.98 21.72
CA GLY A 339 -9.65 -9.49 21.01
C GLY A 339 -9.00 -10.51 20.09
N ASN A 340 -9.57 -11.71 19.90
CA ASN A 340 -8.96 -12.80 19.15
C ASN A 340 -9.71 -13.12 17.84
N ALA A 341 -8.97 -13.48 16.81
CA ALA A 341 -9.56 -14.01 15.59
C ALA A 341 -10.00 -15.48 15.80
N ASP A 342 -11.30 -15.65 16.06
CA ASP A 342 -12.04 -16.92 15.97
C ASP A 342 -12.14 -17.42 14.52
N LYS A 343 -12.46 -16.49 13.61
CA LYS A 343 -12.81 -16.72 12.20
C LYS A 343 -12.35 -15.55 11.34
N LEU A 344 -12.32 -15.74 10.03
CA LEU A 344 -11.92 -14.71 9.06
C LEU A 344 -13.06 -14.39 8.08
N TYR A 345 -13.06 -13.18 7.50
CA TYR A 345 -14.05 -12.73 6.52
C TYR A 345 -13.58 -12.87 5.06
N PHE A 346 -12.56 -13.68 4.83
CA PHE A 346 -11.96 -13.97 3.52
C PHE A 346 -11.49 -15.43 3.41
N PRO A 347 -11.41 -16.01 2.20
CA PRO A 347 -10.93 -17.38 1.98
C PRO A 347 -9.46 -17.52 2.39
N ASN A 348 -9.15 -18.56 3.15
CA ASN A 348 -7.79 -18.83 3.67
C ASN A 348 -7.61 -20.32 4.01
N ARG A 349 -6.36 -20.74 4.19
CA ARG A 349 -5.96 -22.14 4.45
C ARG A 349 -6.03 -22.62 5.91
N HIS A 350 -6.33 -21.75 6.88
CA HIS A 350 -5.99 -21.99 8.29
C HIS A 350 -7.14 -21.85 9.30
N LEU A 351 -8.00 -20.85 9.15
CA LEU A 351 -9.10 -20.54 10.06
C LEU A 351 -10.45 -20.59 9.34
N PRO A 352 -11.54 -20.96 10.04
CA PRO A 352 -12.87 -21.00 9.43
C PRO A 352 -13.27 -19.63 8.89
N VAL A 353 -13.83 -19.62 7.68
CA VAL A 353 -14.43 -18.41 7.09
C VAL A 353 -15.82 -18.21 7.69
N ARG A 354 -16.13 -17.03 8.21
CA ARG A 354 -17.48 -16.71 8.73
C ARG A 354 -18.47 -16.38 7.62
N ARG A 355 -18.04 -15.54 6.68
CA ARG A 355 -18.59 -15.36 5.32
C ARG A 355 -17.46 -14.74 4.49
N ASP A 356 -17.31 -15.16 3.23
CA ASP A 356 -16.41 -14.46 2.29
C ASP A 356 -17.08 -13.13 1.91
N MET A 357 -16.68 -12.04 2.56
CA MET A 357 -17.27 -10.71 2.36
C MET A 357 -16.30 -9.54 2.52
N PHE A 358 -15.10 -9.74 3.10
CA PHE A 358 -14.12 -8.66 3.25
C PHE A 358 -13.76 -8.02 1.90
N ASN A 359 -13.59 -8.84 0.86
CA ASN A 359 -13.31 -8.36 -0.50
C ASN A 359 -14.49 -7.52 -1.05
N HIS A 360 -15.73 -7.99 -0.82
CA HIS A 360 -16.95 -7.30 -1.26
C HIS A 360 -17.11 -5.94 -0.58
N VAL A 361 -17.06 -5.89 0.76
CA VAL A 361 -17.18 -4.67 1.56
C VAL A 361 -16.10 -3.66 1.19
N THR A 362 -14.86 -4.14 1.02
CA THR A 362 -13.73 -3.33 0.55
C THR A 362 -14.01 -2.67 -0.80
N LEU A 363 -14.53 -3.42 -1.78
CA LEU A 363 -14.89 -2.86 -3.09
C LEU A 363 -16.03 -1.85 -3.00
N GLN A 364 -17.10 -2.12 -2.24
CA GLN A 364 -18.21 -1.18 -2.08
C GLN A 364 -17.73 0.15 -1.48
N LEU A 365 -16.90 0.10 -0.43
CA LEU A 365 -16.27 1.29 0.15
C LEU A 365 -15.38 2.04 -0.86
N ARG A 366 -14.45 1.35 -1.53
CA ARG A 366 -13.53 1.96 -2.50
C ARG A 366 -14.28 2.61 -3.68
N THR A 367 -15.28 1.94 -4.24
CA THR A 367 -15.97 2.39 -5.47
C THR A 367 -17.09 3.40 -5.24
N ARG A 368 -17.87 3.28 -4.15
CA ARG A 368 -19.04 4.15 -3.89
C ARG A 368 -18.77 5.26 -2.90
N ALA A 369 -17.87 5.06 -1.93
CA ALA A 369 -17.45 6.08 -0.97
C ALA A 369 -16.13 6.79 -1.37
N GLY A 370 -15.32 6.18 -2.24
CA GLY A 370 -14.08 6.80 -2.74
C GLY A 370 -12.93 6.77 -1.72
N VAL A 371 -13.01 5.89 -0.73
CA VAL A 371 -12.03 5.79 0.35
C VAL A 371 -10.93 4.76 0.06
N ARG A 372 -9.75 4.94 0.65
CA ARG A 372 -8.78 3.86 0.80
C ARG A 372 -9.27 2.88 1.87
N VAL A 373 -9.01 1.58 1.71
CA VAL A 373 -9.30 0.58 2.75
C VAL A 373 -8.01 -0.09 3.20
N TYR A 374 -7.83 -0.19 4.52
CA TYR A 374 -6.76 -0.97 5.15
C TYR A 374 -7.40 -2.19 5.82
N ALA A 375 -6.84 -3.37 5.60
CA ALA A 375 -7.25 -4.59 6.29
C ALA A 375 -6.71 -4.56 7.73
N TRP A 376 -7.60 -4.48 8.72
CA TRP A 376 -7.26 -4.62 10.13
C TRP A 376 -7.15 -6.10 10.48
N MET A 377 -5.96 -6.48 10.94
CA MET A 377 -5.54 -7.87 11.11
C MET A 377 -4.70 -8.03 12.41
N PRO A 378 -4.92 -9.11 13.19
CA PRO A 378 -4.04 -9.47 14.29
C PRO A 378 -2.62 -9.79 13.83
N ILE A 379 -1.63 -9.58 14.69
CA ILE A 379 -0.25 -10.02 14.46
C ILE A 379 -0.06 -11.44 15.04
N MET A 380 -0.72 -11.74 16.16
CA MET A 380 -0.47 -12.88 17.03
C MET A 380 -1.74 -13.51 17.63
N ALA A 381 -2.84 -12.77 17.80
CA ALA A 381 -4.08 -13.19 18.49
C ALA A 381 -5.00 -14.06 17.61
N TYR A 382 -4.60 -15.31 17.38
CA TYR A 382 -5.33 -16.29 16.57
C TYR A 382 -5.71 -17.52 17.39
N LYS A 383 -7.02 -17.80 17.49
CA LYS A 383 -7.61 -18.82 18.36
C LYS A 383 -7.69 -20.18 17.63
N ALA A 384 -6.55 -20.65 17.13
CA ALA A 384 -6.44 -21.80 16.24
C ALA A 384 -6.21 -23.13 16.98
N ASP A 385 -6.64 -24.24 16.36
CA ASP A 385 -6.29 -25.61 16.82
C ASP A 385 -4.83 -25.93 16.46
N VAL A 386 -3.91 -25.37 17.25
CA VAL A 386 -2.46 -25.47 17.06
C VAL A 386 -1.74 -25.84 18.35
N PRO A 387 -0.57 -26.50 18.30
CA PRO A 387 0.09 -27.04 19.48
C PRO A 387 0.37 -25.97 20.55
N LEU A 388 0.13 -26.30 21.83
CA LEU A 388 0.36 -25.38 22.98
C LEU A 388 1.82 -24.88 23.13
N LYS A 389 2.77 -25.39 22.35
CA LYS A 389 4.15 -24.89 22.19
C LYS A 389 4.29 -23.70 21.23
N TRP A 390 3.21 -23.29 20.54
CA TRP A 390 3.19 -22.12 19.65
C TRP A 390 2.81 -20.84 20.39
N TYR A 391 1.99 -20.91 21.45
CA TYR A 391 1.53 -19.75 22.20
C TYR A 391 2.58 -19.18 23.16
N VAL A 392 2.54 -17.85 23.36
CA VAL A 392 3.36 -17.08 24.31
C VAL A 392 3.25 -17.65 25.73
N LYS A 393 4.37 -17.64 26.45
CA LYS A 393 4.47 -17.98 27.87
C LYS A 393 4.81 -16.75 28.69
N GLU A 394 4.16 -16.61 29.85
CA GLU A 394 4.54 -15.70 30.91
C GLU A 394 5.33 -16.45 32.00
N TRP A 395 6.26 -15.77 32.65
CA TRP A 395 6.94 -16.33 33.82
C TRP A 395 6.07 -16.16 35.06
N ARG A 396 5.65 -17.29 35.66
CA ARG A 396 4.74 -17.27 36.81
C ARG A 396 5.03 -18.44 37.74
N ASP A 397 4.96 -18.21 39.04
CA ASP A 397 5.20 -19.21 40.09
C ASP A 397 6.59 -19.90 40.03
N GLY A 398 7.54 -19.35 39.28
CA GLY A 398 8.88 -19.90 39.05
C GLY A 398 9.05 -20.73 37.78
N GLU A 399 8.05 -20.78 36.88
CA GLU A 399 8.10 -21.53 35.62
C GLU A 399 7.40 -20.83 34.44
N PRO A 400 7.73 -21.19 33.17
CA PRO A 400 7.02 -20.72 31.99
C PRO A 400 5.60 -21.32 31.88
N GLN A 401 4.57 -20.52 32.15
CA GLN A 401 3.16 -20.93 32.04
C GLN A 401 2.48 -20.24 30.85
N LEU A 402 1.27 -20.68 30.46
CA LEU A 402 0.50 -19.95 29.44
C LEU A 402 0.15 -18.52 29.91
N SER A 403 0.31 -17.57 28.98
CA SER A 403 -0.14 -16.18 29.07
C SER A 403 -1.60 -16.08 29.54
N ARG A 404 -1.87 -15.17 30.47
CA ARG A 404 -3.21 -14.75 30.93
C ARG A 404 -3.66 -13.42 30.31
N HIS A 405 -2.92 -12.88 29.35
CA HIS A 405 -3.34 -11.71 28.58
C HIS A 405 -4.63 -12.00 27.79
N ILE A 406 -5.44 -10.98 27.53
CA ILE A 406 -6.71 -11.11 26.78
C ILE A 406 -6.48 -11.70 25.37
N TYR A 407 -5.43 -11.23 24.71
CA TYR A 407 -4.93 -11.80 23.46
C TYR A 407 -4.23 -13.14 23.68
N THR A 408 -4.82 -14.18 23.10
CA THR A 408 -4.34 -15.56 22.95
C THR A 408 -3.20 -15.61 21.92
N ARG A 409 -2.09 -14.95 22.26
CA ARG A 409 -0.98 -14.65 21.33
C ARG A 409 -0.16 -15.89 20.97
N LEU A 410 -0.06 -16.16 19.67
CA LEU A 410 0.99 -16.97 19.08
C LEU A 410 2.36 -16.28 19.29
N SER A 411 3.40 -17.07 19.58
CA SER A 411 4.74 -16.55 19.83
C SER A 411 5.46 -16.21 18.52
N PRO A 412 5.95 -14.95 18.34
CA PRO A 412 6.74 -14.58 17.17
C PRO A 412 8.11 -15.25 17.14
N PHE A 413 8.53 -15.94 18.22
CA PHE A 413 9.75 -16.75 18.23
C PHE A 413 9.56 -18.12 17.56
N ASN A 414 8.34 -18.65 17.55
CA ASN A 414 8.05 -19.95 16.96
C ASN A 414 7.99 -19.87 15.42
N PRO A 415 8.81 -20.66 14.68
CA PRO A 415 8.85 -20.59 13.21
C PRO A 415 7.57 -21.10 12.55
N ASP A 416 6.98 -22.18 13.08
CA ASP A 416 5.73 -22.75 12.59
C ASP A 416 4.59 -21.70 12.69
N ALA A 417 4.53 -20.97 13.82
CA ALA A 417 3.53 -19.94 14.06
C ALA A 417 3.72 -18.70 13.17
N ARG A 418 4.97 -18.26 12.94
CA ARG A 418 5.25 -17.18 11.98
C ARG A 418 4.82 -17.57 10.56
N GLN A 419 5.02 -18.83 10.15
CA GLN A 419 4.54 -19.32 8.86
C GLN A 419 3.02 -19.32 8.78
N PHE A 420 2.32 -19.87 9.78
CA PHE A 420 0.86 -19.89 9.87
C PHE A 420 0.23 -18.50 9.68
N VAL A 421 0.70 -17.49 10.41
CA VAL A 421 0.20 -16.11 10.25
C VAL A 421 0.62 -15.54 8.88
N GLY A 422 1.85 -15.80 8.43
CA GLY A 422 2.32 -15.37 7.11
C GLY A 422 1.53 -15.96 5.94
N GLU A 423 0.93 -17.14 6.09
CA GLU A 423 0.08 -17.78 5.08
C GLU A 423 -1.37 -17.26 5.14
N ILE A 424 -1.89 -16.89 6.32
CA ILE A 424 -3.16 -16.12 6.45
C ILE A 424 -3.06 -14.75 5.73
N TYR A 425 -1.96 -14.01 5.95
CA TYR A 425 -1.73 -12.72 5.28
C TYR A 425 -1.51 -12.89 3.77
N GLU A 426 -0.91 -14.00 3.34
CA GLU A 426 -0.77 -14.33 1.91
C GLU A 426 -2.14 -14.56 1.25
N ASP A 427 -3.04 -15.30 1.91
CA ASP A 427 -4.37 -15.60 1.39
C ASP A 427 -5.27 -14.37 1.33
N LEU A 428 -5.22 -13.51 2.35
CA LEU A 428 -5.84 -12.17 2.34
C LEU A 428 -5.44 -11.40 1.06
N ALA A 429 -4.16 -11.41 0.71
CA ALA A 429 -3.65 -10.67 -0.45
C ALA A 429 -4.01 -11.31 -1.80
N LYS A 430 -4.17 -12.65 -1.85
CA LYS A 430 -4.67 -13.39 -3.02
C LYS A 430 -6.15 -13.09 -3.30
N HIS A 431 -6.98 -13.16 -2.27
CA HIS A 431 -8.45 -13.11 -2.41
C HIS A 431 -9.06 -11.71 -2.26
N CYS A 432 -8.31 -10.71 -1.77
CA CYS A 432 -8.85 -9.38 -1.50
C CYS A 432 -8.02 -8.25 -2.13
N ASP A 433 -8.69 -7.16 -2.50
CA ASP A 433 -8.07 -6.00 -3.16
C ASP A 433 -8.21 -4.71 -2.33
N PHE A 434 -7.15 -4.34 -1.61
CA PHE A 434 -7.13 -3.28 -0.59
C PHE A 434 -5.84 -2.43 -0.66
N ASN A 435 -5.82 -1.30 0.05
CA ASN A 435 -4.76 -0.28 -0.06
C ASN A 435 -3.72 -0.31 1.07
N GLY A 436 -3.97 -1.05 2.15
CA GLY A 436 -3.02 -1.19 3.24
C GLY A 436 -3.37 -2.25 4.28
N ILE A 437 -2.51 -2.38 5.28
CA ILE A 437 -2.70 -3.23 6.46
C ILE A 437 -2.74 -2.31 7.68
N LEU A 438 -3.70 -2.51 8.59
CA LEU A 438 -3.58 -2.10 9.98
C LEU A 438 -3.22 -3.32 10.81
N PHE A 439 -1.98 -3.36 11.31
CA PHE A 439 -1.57 -4.34 12.30
C PHE A 439 -2.17 -3.96 13.66
N HIS A 440 -2.86 -4.90 14.30
CA HIS A 440 -3.48 -4.71 15.62
C HIS A 440 -2.41 -4.47 16.73
N ASP A 441 -2.84 -4.00 17.89
CA ASP A 441 -2.01 -3.74 19.08
C ASP A 441 -1.60 -5.02 19.82
N ASP A 442 -2.20 -6.15 19.49
CA ASP A 442 -1.97 -7.50 20.00
C ASP A 442 -0.50 -8.00 19.92
N GLY A 443 0.33 -7.38 19.09
CA GLY A 443 1.79 -7.51 19.06
C GLY A 443 2.49 -6.89 20.29
N ILE A 444 1.96 -7.14 21.48
CA ILE A 444 2.50 -6.76 22.79
C ILE A 444 3.16 -7.96 23.46
N LEU A 445 4.28 -7.73 24.14
CA LEU A 445 4.89 -8.70 25.08
C LEU A 445 5.26 -7.96 26.36
N SER A 446 4.72 -8.40 27.50
CA SER A 446 5.02 -7.82 28.82
C SER A 446 6.47 -8.06 29.25
N ASP A 447 6.91 -7.47 30.35
CA ASP A 447 8.23 -7.71 30.93
C ASP A 447 8.40 -9.15 31.46
N TYR A 448 7.31 -9.93 31.56
CA TYR A 448 7.32 -11.36 31.93
C TYR A 448 7.23 -12.31 30.72
N GLU A 449 7.26 -11.79 29.48
CA GLU A 449 6.97 -12.53 28.24
C GLU A 449 7.93 -12.16 27.08
N ASP A 450 8.15 -13.00 26.07
CA ASP A 450 7.80 -14.42 25.99
C ASP A 450 8.92 -15.25 26.64
N VAL A 451 8.58 -16.11 27.59
CA VAL A 451 9.54 -17.05 28.23
C VAL A 451 9.38 -18.48 27.74
N SER A 452 8.77 -18.68 26.57
CA SER A 452 8.77 -19.97 25.89
C SER A 452 10.21 -20.49 25.68
N PRO A 453 10.44 -21.82 25.64
CA PRO A 453 11.79 -22.36 25.46
C PRO A 453 12.50 -21.84 24.20
N LEU A 454 11.75 -21.59 23.12
CA LEU A 454 12.27 -20.99 21.89
C LEU A 454 12.64 -19.51 22.09
N ALA A 455 11.85 -18.74 22.83
CA ALA A 455 12.13 -17.33 23.10
C ALA A 455 13.34 -17.13 24.02
N MET A 456 13.48 -17.96 25.06
CA MET A 456 14.65 -17.95 25.94
C MET A 456 15.91 -18.42 25.21
N GLU A 457 15.81 -19.48 24.40
CA GLU A 457 16.94 -19.91 23.56
C GLU A 457 17.36 -18.83 22.55
N PHE A 458 16.41 -18.19 21.86
CA PHE A 458 16.70 -17.12 20.91
C PHE A 458 17.33 -15.90 21.60
N SER A 459 16.79 -15.51 22.77
CA SER A 459 17.31 -14.39 23.57
C SER A 459 18.78 -14.62 23.97
N ARG A 460 19.12 -15.84 24.39
CA ARG A 460 20.50 -16.22 24.74
C ARG A 460 21.39 -16.31 23.49
N ASN A 461 20.98 -17.11 22.50
CA ASN A 461 21.83 -17.50 21.37
C ASN A 461 22.01 -16.38 20.32
N VAL A 462 21.02 -15.50 20.14
CA VAL A 462 21.00 -14.46 19.08
C VAL A 462 21.23 -13.06 19.65
N TRP A 463 20.64 -12.73 20.79
CA TRP A 463 20.75 -11.39 21.40
C TRP A 463 21.83 -11.28 22.47
N GLY A 464 22.46 -12.40 22.87
CA GLY A 464 23.48 -12.43 23.91
C GLY A 464 22.96 -12.01 25.28
N MET A 465 21.68 -12.30 25.56
CA MET A 465 21.08 -12.09 26.87
C MET A 465 21.45 -13.21 27.85
N PRO A 466 21.34 -12.98 29.18
CA PRO A 466 21.41 -14.06 30.17
C PRO A 466 20.45 -15.22 29.85
N ALA A 467 20.84 -16.44 30.24
CA ALA A 467 20.04 -17.64 29.98
C ALA A 467 18.80 -17.75 30.89
N GLU A 468 18.90 -17.27 32.13
CA GLU A 468 17.86 -17.43 33.15
C GLU A 468 17.01 -16.16 33.28
N PHE A 469 15.69 -16.34 33.36
CA PHE A 469 14.73 -15.23 33.46
C PHE A 469 15.06 -14.27 34.62
N ASP A 470 15.29 -14.80 35.82
CA ASP A 470 15.60 -13.97 37.01
C ASP A 470 16.86 -13.11 36.84
N THR A 471 17.80 -13.53 35.97
CA THR A 471 19.00 -12.73 35.66
C THR A 471 18.69 -11.62 34.66
N ILE A 472 17.78 -11.82 33.70
CA ILE A 472 17.23 -10.73 32.87
C ILE A 472 16.42 -9.76 33.74
N HIS A 473 15.66 -10.29 34.71
CA HIS A 473 14.79 -9.48 35.57
C HIS A 473 15.52 -8.68 36.67
N ALA A 474 16.76 -9.05 36.98
CA ALA A 474 17.56 -8.44 38.06
C ALA A 474 17.79 -6.92 37.93
N SER A 475 17.66 -6.31 36.75
CA SER A 475 17.75 -4.85 36.57
C SER A 475 16.87 -4.33 35.42
N SER A 476 16.39 -3.09 35.54
CA SER A 476 15.68 -2.41 34.44
C SER A 476 16.54 -2.24 33.18
N GLU A 477 17.87 -2.17 33.31
CA GLU A 477 18.77 -2.12 32.14
C GLU A 477 18.67 -3.40 31.29
N LEU A 478 18.66 -4.57 31.96
CA LEU A 478 18.53 -5.86 31.29
C LEU A 478 17.11 -6.10 30.76
N ARG A 479 16.08 -5.73 31.53
CA ARG A 479 14.67 -5.83 31.08
C ARG A 479 14.37 -4.90 29.90
N LEU A 480 14.81 -3.64 29.93
CA LEU A 480 14.62 -2.70 28.82
C LEU A 480 15.40 -3.14 27.57
N ARG A 481 16.66 -3.61 27.71
CA ARG A 481 17.40 -4.18 26.57
C ARG A 481 16.69 -5.40 25.99
N TRP A 482 16.15 -6.29 26.83
CA TRP A 482 15.37 -7.44 26.35
C TRP A 482 14.10 -6.98 25.62
N ALA A 483 13.41 -5.97 26.16
CA ALA A 483 12.23 -5.38 25.54
C ALA A 483 12.52 -4.74 24.18
N GLN A 484 13.62 -4.00 24.04
CA GLN A 484 14.06 -3.44 22.75
C GLN A 484 14.31 -4.51 21.69
N HIS A 485 14.88 -5.65 22.09
CA HIS A 485 15.02 -6.81 21.21
C HIS A 485 13.65 -7.43 20.84
N LYS A 486 12.68 -7.48 21.76
CA LYS A 486 11.28 -7.88 21.47
C LYS A 486 10.59 -6.90 20.53
N THR A 487 10.74 -5.58 20.73
CA THR A 487 10.18 -4.53 19.87
C THR A 487 10.66 -4.69 18.43
N GLU A 488 11.98 -4.82 18.23
CA GLU A 488 12.59 -5.02 16.90
C GLU A 488 12.14 -6.34 16.26
N LEU A 489 12.01 -7.43 17.01
CA LEU A 489 11.52 -8.71 16.49
C LEU A 489 10.07 -8.64 16.00
N ILE A 490 9.19 -7.97 16.74
CA ILE A 490 7.78 -7.82 16.32
C ILE A 490 7.69 -6.87 15.11
N GLY A 491 8.53 -5.83 15.06
CA GLY A 491 8.72 -4.99 13.87
C GLY A 491 9.10 -5.81 12.63
N GLN A 492 10.19 -6.58 12.72
CA GLN A 492 10.65 -7.48 11.65
C GLN A 492 9.62 -8.56 11.27
N PHE A 493 8.83 -9.04 12.22
CA PHE A 493 7.73 -9.97 11.92
C PHE A 493 6.61 -9.27 11.13
N THR A 494 6.20 -8.06 11.51
CA THR A 494 5.25 -7.27 10.72
C THR A 494 5.79 -6.85 9.35
N ASP A 495 7.10 -6.62 9.20
CA ASP A 495 7.72 -6.42 7.87
C ASP A 495 7.52 -7.66 6.99
N TYR A 496 7.80 -8.86 7.52
CA TYR A 496 7.59 -10.14 6.84
C TYR A 496 6.11 -10.36 6.44
N LEU A 497 5.17 -10.01 7.31
CA LEU A 497 3.73 -10.08 7.01
C LEU A 497 3.32 -9.06 5.93
N ALA A 498 3.88 -7.85 5.96
CA ALA A 498 3.66 -6.85 4.91
C ALA A 498 4.26 -7.30 3.57
N ASP A 499 5.43 -7.94 3.56
CA ASP A 499 6.08 -8.40 2.34
C ASP A 499 5.40 -9.63 1.73
N LYS A 500 4.81 -10.52 2.56
CA LYS A 500 3.86 -11.56 2.11
C LYS A 500 2.69 -10.94 1.33
N VAL A 501 2.12 -9.83 1.82
CA VAL A 501 1.04 -9.12 1.11
C VAL A 501 1.56 -8.40 -0.14
N ARG A 502 2.71 -7.71 -0.06
CA ARG A 502 3.31 -6.96 -1.21
C ARG A 502 3.66 -7.85 -2.39
N PHE A 503 3.89 -9.15 -2.20
CA PHE A 503 4.04 -10.09 -3.31
C PHE A 503 2.80 -10.10 -4.24
N TYR A 504 1.59 -9.98 -3.67
CA TYR A 504 0.31 -9.96 -4.39
C TYR A 504 -0.27 -8.54 -4.59
N ARG A 505 0.04 -7.58 -3.70
CA ARG A 505 -0.46 -6.20 -3.73
C ARG A 505 0.70 -5.20 -3.48
N PRO A 506 1.58 -4.93 -4.46
CA PRO A 506 2.88 -4.26 -4.25
C PRO A 506 2.85 -2.84 -3.67
N TYR A 507 1.72 -2.13 -3.79
CA TYR A 507 1.58 -0.74 -3.31
C TYR A 507 0.96 -0.61 -1.91
N ILE A 508 0.69 -1.70 -1.20
CA ILE A 508 0.06 -1.63 0.14
C ILE A 508 0.89 -0.83 1.15
N LYS A 509 0.17 -0.01 1.91
CA LYS A 509 0.69 0.80 3.01
C LYS A 509 0.53 0.11 4.36
N THR A 510 1.46 0.33 5.27
CA THR A 510 1.41 -0.27 6.62
C THR A 510 1.06 0.77 7.69
N ALA A 511 0.05 0.47 8.48
CA ALA A 511 -0.27 1.14 9.74
C ALA A 511 -0.17 0.11 10.86
N ARG A 512 0.05 0.56 12.10
CA ARG A 512 -0.04 -0.30 13.28
C ARG A 512 -0.61 0.46 14.48
N ASN A 513 -1.50 -0.18 15.24
CA ASN A 513 -1.98 0.34 16.52
C ASN A 513 -0.85 0.39 17.56
N PHE A 514 -0.79 1.50 18.29
CA PHE A 514 0.28 1.86 19.19
C PHE A 514 -0.32 2.47 20.46
N TYR A 515 -0.05 1.84 21.60
CA TYR A 515 -0.51 2.36 22.88
C TYR A 515 0.13 3.72 23.18
N SER A 516 -0.56 4.58 23.93
CA SER A 516 -0.04 5.94 24.17
C SER A 516 1.21 5.96 25.06
N LEU A 517 1.29 5.00 26.01
CA LEU A 517 2.23 5.06 27.12
C LEU A 517 3.71 5.02 26.67
N PRO A 518 4.14 4.18 25.71
CA PRO A 518 5.53 4.18 25.23
C PRO A 518 5.97 5.44 24.47
N LEU A 519 5.06 6.38 24.15
CA LEU A 519 5.42 7.73 23.69
C LEU A 519 5.49 8.73 24.84
N LEU A 520 4.51 8.71 25.75
CA LEU A 520 4.44 9.63 26.89
C LEU A 520 5.55 9.33 27.92
N LYS A 521 5.84 8.05 28.15
CA LYS A 521 6.78 7.50 29.15
C LYS A 521 7.63 6.38 28.51
N PRO A 522 8.63 6.68 27.66
CA PRO A 522 9.32 5.68 26.84
C PRO A 522 9.96 4.48 27.55
N TYR A 523 10.20 4.57 28.87
CA TYR A 523 10.64 3.41 29.67
C TYR A 523 9.59 2.29 29.77
N SER A 524 8.31 2.56 29.45
CA SER A 524 7.28 1.51 29.38
C SER A 524 7.45 0.56 28.18
N GLU A 525 8.40 0.82 27.25
CA GLU A 525 8.85 -0.19 26.29
C GLU A 525 9.16 -1.52 27.00
N GLU A 526 9.72 -1.47 28.23
CA GLU A 526 10.04 -2.60 29.11
C GLU A 526 8.91 -3.66 29.21
N TRP A 527 7.64 -3.22 29.27
CA TRP A 527 6.46 -4.08 29.40
C TRP A 527 5.41 -3.94 28.29
N TYR A 528 5.70 -3.18 27.22
CA TYR A 528 4.87 -3.13 26.01
C TYR A 528 5.52 -3.80 24.80
N ALA A 529 6.86 -3.91 24.74
CA ALA A 529 7.60 -4.27 23.53
C ALA A 529 7.20 -3.40 22.30
N GLN A 530 6.90 -2.12 22.57
CA GLN A 530 6.61 -1.09 21.58
C GLN A 530 7.41 0.17 21.91
N SER A 531 7.95 0.85 20.90
CA SER A 531 8.52 2.18 21.04
C SER A 531 8.36 3.00 19.76
N PHE A 532 8.08 4.30 19.91
CA PHE A 532 7.77 5.17 18.78
C PHE A 532 8.90 5.27 17.72
N PRO A 533 10.21 5.27 18.07
CA PRO A 533 11.29 5.22 17.08
C PRO A 533 11.27 3.96 16.20
N ALA A 534 10.96 2.79 16.77
CA ALA A 534 10.83 1.55 16.00
C ALA A 534 9.60 1.59 15.09
N PHE A 535 8.47 2.09 15.59
CA PHE A 535 7.25 2.24 14.79
C PHE A 535 7.43 3.22 13.61
N LEU A 536 8.15 4.34 13.82
CA LEU A 536 8.52 5.28 12.76
C LEU A 536 9.48 4.66 11.71
N LYS A 537 10.25 3.63 12.06
CA LYS A 537 11.11 2.86 11.15
C LYS A 537 10.32 1.84 10.30
N HIS A 538 9.41 1.09 10.91
CA HIS A 538 8.76 -0.07 10.27
C HIS A 538 7.49 0.26 9.47
N TYR A 539 6.67 1.21 9.93
CA TYR A 539 5.33 1.43 9.35
C TYR A 539 5.26 2.70 8.51
N ASP A 540 4.41 2.75 7.48
CA ASP A 540 4.09 4.01 6.80
C ASP A 540 3.37 4.99 7.75
N TYR A 541 2.51 4.47 8.63
CA TYR A 541 1.75 5.22 9.63
C TYR A 541 1.78 4.55 11.01
N VAL A 542 1.59 5.35 12.06
CA VAL A 542 1.44 4.90 13.44
C VAL A 542 0.05 5.32 13.91
N ALA A 543 -0.82 4.38 14.24
CA ALA A 543 -2.16 4.66 14.75
C ALA A 543 -2.09 4.69 16.28
N VAL A 544 -1.90 5.88 16.88
CA VAL A 544 -1.89 6.00 18.33
C VAL A 544 -3.30 6.01 18.87
N GLU A 545 -3.55 5.15 19.86
CA GLU A 545 -4.79 5.13 20.64
C GLU A 545 -4.85 6.38 21.52
N ALA A 546 -5.35 7.46 20.93
CA ALA A 546 -5.57 8.75 21.58
C ALA A 546 -6.86 8.70 22.41
N MET A 547 -6.95 7.70 23.30
CA MET A 547 -8.16 7.27 24.01
C MET A 547 -8.07 7.57 25.52
N PRO A 548 -8.12 8.84 25.95
CA PRO A 548 -7.84 9.23 27.35
C PRO A 548 -8.83 8.69 28.38
N PHE A 549 -9.99 8.16 27.99
CA PHE A 549 -10.92 7.48 28.91
C PHE A 549 -10.68 5.97 29.00
N MET A 550 -10.00 5.38 28.01
CA MET A 550 -9.42 4.03 28.14
C MET A 550 -8.20 4.08 29.07
N GLU A 551 -7.31 5.05 28.83
CA GLU A 551 -6.04 5.31 29.54
C GLU A 551 -6.20 6.04 30.89
N GLU A 552 -7.44 6.24 31.36
CA GLU A 552 -7.81 6.84 32.67
C GLU A 552 -7.10 8.17 32.99
N ALA A 553 -6.88 9.01 31.98
CA ALA A 553 -6.15 10.26 32.11
C ALA A 553 -6.89 11.25 33.02
N GLU A 554 -6.26 11.65 34.15
CA GLU A 554 -6.83 12.61 35.12
C GLU A 554 -7.28 13.94 34.49
N ASN A 555 -6.57 14.36 33.42
CA ASN A 555 -6.94 15.51 32.60
C ASN A 555 -6.86 15.12 31.11
N PRO A 556 -7.97 14.63 30.52
CA PRO A 556 -8.01 14.17 29.13
C PRO A 556 -7.57 15.20 28.08
N LYS A 557 -7.72 16.50 28.38
CA LYS A 557 -7.34 17.58 27.47
C LYS A 557 -5.82 17.78 27.47
N GLN A 558 -5.24 17.93 28.66
CA GLN A 558 -3.79 18.10 28.81
C GLN A 558 -3.02 16.88 28.28
N TRP A 559 -3.53 15.67 28.56
CA TRP A 559 -2.96 14.42 28.06
C TRP A 559 -2.93 14.35 26.51
N LEU A 560 -3.99 14.80 25.83
CA LEU A 560 -4.02 14.85 24.36
C LEU A 560 -3.06 15.91 23.78
N ILE A 561 -2.88 17.04 24.46
CA ILE A 561 -1.87 18.04 24.08
C ILE A 561 -0.47 17.41 24.19
N GLU A 562 -0.15 16.80 25.33
CA GLU A 562 1.14 16.15 25.57
C GLU A 562 1.43 15.03 24.56
N LEU A 563 0.43 14.27 24.13
CA LEU A 563 0.59 13.24 23.09
C LEU A 563 1.02 13.84 21.74
N VAL A 564 0.43 14.97 21.33
CA VAL A 564 0.81 15.69 20.10
C VAL A 564 2.19 16.34 20.25
N GLU A 565 2.47 17.00 21.38
CA GLU A 565 3.76 17.64 21.66
C GLU A 565 4.91 16.63 21.74
N LYS A 566 4.67 15.44 22.31
CA LYS A 566 5.63 14.32 22.31
C LYS A 566 5.84 13.76 20.92
N THR A 567 4.79 13.62 20.13
CA THR A 567 4.90 13.21 18.71
C THR A 567 5.76 14.20 17.92
N ALA A 568 5.58 15.50 18.15
CA ALA A 568 6.30 16.58 17.47
C ALA A 568 7.81 16.64 17.79
N GLN A 569 8.26 16.00 18.87
CA GLN A 569 9.69 15.93 19.25
C GLN A 569 10.50 14.97 18.34
N TYR A 570 9.83 14.12 17.56
CA TYR A 570 10.48 13.20 16.63
C TYR A 570 10.43 13.74 15.18
N PRO A 571 11.56 13.76 14.44
CA PRO A 571 11.57 14.18 13.03
C PRO A 571 10.60 13.35 12.18
N GLY A 572 9.63 14.00 11.53
CA GLY A 572 8.58 13.34 10.75
C GLY A 572 7.49 12.64 11.58
N GLY A 573 7.49 12.77 12.91
CA GLY A 573 6.50 12.11 13.78
C GLY A 573 5.05 12.47 13.42
N LEU A 574 4.76 13.77 13.28
CA LEU A 574 3.42 14.26 12.89
C LEU A 574 3.05 14.00 11.41
N ASP A 575 4.00 13.55 10.58
CA ASP A 575 3.76 13.15 9.17
C ASP A 575 3.37 11.66 9.04
N LYS A 576 3.49 10.89 10.13
CA LYS A 576 3.19 9.45 10.19
C LYS A 576 2.17 9.09 11.28
N MET A 577 2.04 9.91 12.32
CA MET A 577 1.11 9.68 13.43
C MET A 577 -0.34 10.00 13.06
N VAL A 578 -1.20 8.99 13.14
CA VAL A 578 -2.66 9.08 13.11
C VAL A 578 -3.17 9.05 14.55
N PHE A 579 -3.85 10.10 14.98
CA PHE A 579 -4.42 10.17 16.33
C PHE A 579 -5.85 9.63 16.32
N GLU A 580 -6.05 8.45 16.91
CA GLU A 580 -7.32 7.71 16.89
C GLU A 580 -8.12 7.92 18.18
N LEU A 581 -9.22 8.68 18.10
CA LEU A 581 -10.09 8.96 19.24
C LEU A 581 -11.11 7.83 19.48
N GLN A 582 -11.42 7.55 20.74
CA GLN A 582 -12.52 6.65 21.06
C GLN A 582 -13.89 7.34 20.86
N ALA A 583 -14.79 6.68 20.14
CA ALA A 583 -16.21 7.07 20.05
C ALA A 583 -17.05 6.50 21.22
N VAL A 584 -16.55 5.47 21.90
CA VAL A 584 -17.19 4.80 23.04
C VAL A 584 -16.22 4.74 24.23
N ASN A 585 -16.73 4.93 25.45
CA ASN A 585 -16.00 4.60 26.68
C ASN A 585 -16.08 3.09 26.92
N TRP A 586 -14.99 2.38 26.66
CA TRP A 586 -14.94 0.91 26.76
C TRP A 586 -15.13 0.35 28.17
N LYS A 587 -14.93 1.16 29.23
CA LYS A 587 -15.13 0.79 30.64
C LYS A 587 -16.59 0.93 31.07
N THR A 588 -17.27 2.00 30.66
CA THR A 588 -18.69 2.23 31.00
C THR A 588 -19.67 1.69 29.97
N LYS A 589 -19.17 1.29 28.78
CA LYS A 589 -19.95 0.92 27.58
C LYS A 589 -20.97 1.99 27.17
N GLN A 590 -20.58 3.25 27.27
CA GLN A 590 -21.37 4.42 26.90
C GLN A 590 -20.69 5.25 25.81
N ASP A 591 -21.49 5.83 24.92
CA ASP A 591 -21.04 6.78 23.89
C ASP A 591 -20.28 7.96 24.50
N ILE A 592 -19.17 8.38 23.86
CA ILE A 592 -18.55 9.66 24.19
C ILE A 592 -19.49 10.78 23.73
N ALA A 593 -19.87 11.64 24.68
CA ALA A 593 -20.75 12.77 24.41
C ALA A 593 -20.16 13.72 23.36
N MET A 594 -20.92 14.02 22.31
CA MET A 594 -20.41 14.75 21.14
C MET A 594 -19.63 16.05 21.43
N PRO A 595 -20.03 16.94 22.36
CA PRO A 595 -19.24 18.14 22.67
C PRO A 595 -17.80 17.82 23.15
N VAL A 596 -17.61 16.69 23.84
CA VAL A 596 -16.29 16.22 24.29
C VAL A 596 -15.50 15.66 23.09
N PHE A 597 -16.14 14.81 22.29
CA PHE A 597 -15.52 14.19 21.11
C PHE A 597 -15.07 15.24 20.08
N THR A 598 -15.88 16.28 19.83
CA THR A 598 -15.51 17.39 18.93
C THR A 598 -14.40 18.26 19.51
N GLU A 599 -14.44 18.57 20.80
CA GLU A 599 -13.38 19.33 21.46
C GLU A 599 -12.03 18.60 21.39
N GLN A 600 -12.02 17.27 21.48
CA GLN A 600 -10.81 16.46 21.31
C GLN A 600 -10.22 16.59 19.89
N PHE A 601 -11.04 16.55 18.83
CA PHE A 601 -10.54 16.80 17.45
C PHE A 601 -10.10 18.26 17.22
N GLU A 602 -10.80 19.24 17.77
CA GLU A 602 -10.36 20.64 17.74
C GLU A 602 -8.99 20.80 18.41
N LEU A 603 -8.79 20.14 19.54
CA LEU A 603 -7.56 20.19 20.33
C LEU A 603 -6.39 19.52 19.59
N LEU A 604 -6.58 18.34 19.01
CA LEU A 604 -5.58 17.65 18.20
C LEU A 604 -5.14 18.52 17.00
N LYS A 605 -6.10 19.02 16.21
CA LYS A 605 -5.82 19.83 15.02
C LYS A 605 -5.14 21.16 15.38
N LYS A 606 -5.53 21.79 16.50
CA LYS A 606 -4.92 23.03 17.01
C LYS A 606 -3.43 22.89 17.35
N HIS A 607 -3.00 21.71 17.80
CA HIS A 607 -1.59 21.43 18.14
C HIS A 607 -0.80 20.78 16.99
N GLY A 608 -1.40 20.66 15.79
CA GLY A 608 -0.69 20.26 14.57
C GLY A 608 -0.84 18.78 14.17
N ALA A 609 -1.79 18.04 14.77
CA ALA A 609 -2.11 16.68 14.30
C ALA A 609 -2.64 16.72 12.86
N LYS A 610 -1.87 16.16 11.91
CA LYS A 610 -2.22 16.13 10.47
C LYS A 610 -3.19 15.01 10.13
N HIS A 611 -3.03 13.86 10.76
CA HIS A 611 -3.82 12.65 10.52
C HIS A 611 -4.65 12.33 11.76
N ILE A 612 -5.95 12.09 11.57
CA ILE A 612 -6.90 11.83 12.67
C ILE A 612 -7.85 10.69 12.31
N GLY A 613 -8.29 9.95 13.32
CA GLY A 613 -9.20 8.82 13.20
C GLY A 613 -10.16 8.68 14.38
N TYR A 614 -11.10 7.74 14.27
CA TYR A 614 -11.93 7.32 15.40
C TYR A 614 -12.37 5.86 15.30
N TYR A 615 -12.61 5.25 16.47
CA TYR A 615 -13.09 3.87 16.64
C TYR A 615 -14.11 3.77 17.79
N PRO A 616 -15.24 3.04 17.64
CA PRO A 616 -15.80 2.49 16.40
C PRO A 616 -16.64 3.52 15.62
N ASP A 617 -16.93 3.22 14.35
CA ASP A 617 -18.04 3.82 13.62
C ASP A 617 -19.30 2.95 13.74
N ASN A 618 -20.38 3.49 14.30
CA ASN A 618 -21.67 2.82 14.38
C ASN A 618 -22.73 3.60 13.59
N VAL A 619 -23.10 3.06 12.44
CA VAL A 619 -24.14 3.63 11.57
C VAL A 619 -25.54 3.55 12.16
N PHE A 620 -25.82 2.53 12.98
CA PHE A 620 -27.16 2.24 13.49
C PHE A 620 -27.56 3.17 14.65
N SER A 621 -26.60 3.69 15.41
CA SER A 621 -26.81 4.69 16.47
C SER A 621 -26.48 6.14 16.06
N ASP A 622 -25.95 6.37 14.85
CA ASP A 622 -25.29 7.63 14.44
C ASP A 622 -24.21 8.07 15.44
N GLN A 623 -23.30 7.16 15.80
CA GLN A 623 -22.19 7.44 16.72
C GLN A 623 -20.83 7.16 16.06
N PRO A 624 -19.91 8.14 16.01
CA PRO A 624 -20.10 9.57 16.29
C PRO A 624 -21.09 10.22 15.32
N LYS A 625 -21.74 11.31 15.73
CA LYS A 625 -22.76 11.96 14.89
C LYS A 625 -22.19 12.42 13.55
N LEU A 626 -22.81 11.97 12.46
CA LEU A 626 -22.39 12.25 11.09
C LEU A 626 -22.35 13.76 10.78
N ALA A 627 -23.21 14.54 11.42
CA ALA A 627 -23.23 16.01 11.33
C ALA A 627 -21.98 16.68 11.95
N GLU A 628 -21.33 16.03 12.91
CA GLU A 628 -20.12 16.52 13.58
C GLU A 628 -18.85 16.05 12.83
N LEU A 629 -18.79 14.78 12.42
CA LEU A 629 -17.69 14.24 11.59
C LEU A 629 -17.42 15.13 10.36
N LYS A 630 -18.49 15.54 9.67
CA LYS A 630 -18.48 16.47 8.52
C LYS A 630 -17.76 17.81 8.76
N LYS A 631 -17.48 18.21 10.00
CA LYS A 631 -16.74 19.46 10.33
C LYS A 631 -15.23 19.25 10.37
N PHE A 632 -14.78 18.01 10.61
CA PHE A 632 -13.38 17.67 10.84
C PHE A 632 -12.75 16.84 9.70
N PHE A 633 -13.58 16.02 9.06
CA PHE A 633 -13.16 14.97 8.13
C PHE A 633 -13.01 15.39 6.67
N PRO A 634 -13.72 16.39 6.12
CA PRO A 634 -13.37 16.94 4.82
C PRO A 634 -11.94 17.51 4.83
N VAL A 635 -11.01 16.78 4.21
CA VAL A 635 -9.74 17.36 3.75
C VAL A 635 -10.10 18.37 2.67
N SER A 636 -9.47 19.55 2.69
CA SER A 636 -9.62 20.51 1.60
C SER A 636 -9.21 19.84 0.29
N LYS A 637 -10.17 19.72 -0.65
CA LYS A 637 -9.80 19.56 -2.05
C LYS A 637 -8.99 20.80 -2.41
N LYS A 638 -7.74 20.61 -2.82
CA LYS A 638 -6.96 21.67 -3.46
C LYS A 638 -7.39 21.64 -4.93
N ASP A 639 -8.14 22.68 -5.32
CA ASP A 639 -8.82 22.82 -6.61
C ASP A 639 -7.85 23.01 -7.79
#